data_AF-A0AAE4JCZ1-F1
#
_entry.id   AF-A0AAE4JCZ1-F1
#
_cell.length_a   1.000
_cell.length_b   1.000
_cell.length_c   1.000
_cell.angle_alpha   90.00
_cell.angle_beta   90.00
_cell.angle_gamma   90.00
#
_symmetry.space_group_name_H-M   'P 1'
#
loop_
_entity.id
_entity.type
_entity.pdbx_description
1 polymer ?
#
loop_
_entity_poly.entity_id
_entity_poly.type
_entity_poly.pdbx_seq_one_letter_code
_entity_poly.pdbx_strand_id
1 'polypeptide(L)'
;MDGFSLLEEAIRSMPVPGAPPRLSLDGAAVGLSFLDTALRLNHVRRLTERISLVDHRVARRITEVDVRLGMLDEGQRQASELFRSIASHRADGAEQPDGPAFVASEMWVPVARISRTAAPVDVRDASGRKLPRLTQYETSRLLASGLYRLLRGILTGFPDARRDEPLARLLYQDHEPRWLIQAALLALLTDRSRPTGPRPRDLTPGMTAGHAADCRRKALKLLADYREPLGDYFALLDVAVNNYLLVVAMDRGADEHLLTYEAPLAVEKPRPRWSWSGTLRASSRGYLVQYEGAIPASLRSYHLVVETEPGVHIQKIYLRTDADQGLAGELVTDLKTLATRLGPAAAPPRKSPYSKILELQTQTTLRRLADLLRRRQWDAEHARIAVPEQHLPGVAELGWAAISGEAVADGAALDNSLIRHPVVEPARLGQAARELEAQELEYDLATEDNPTSNQASVYWRRRAVRSLDGAQIRTRAGILLRDATPSSPTTVLLYALSVALIAYSAATFAGHHFWPYWGAGAVRLRASSASNSPGALIAVLLLVPGFLYSRLPLPDRHSVAGHLRALPRLVAHVCIGAMALLCAAIAADSARSVLPVAFGLATVVPLLAAIALVPPIRSAWSRRRDPRQDAEELHLMGAPHWVDGRGTSKQRRRTPDAIFSSSGSLS
;
A
#
# COMPACT_ATOMS: atom_id res chain seq x y z
N MET A 1 4.28 -19.20 0.94
CA MET A 1 5.19 -20.33 0.67
C MET A 1 6.53 -19.73 0.28
N ASP A 2 7.63 -20.22 0.85
CA ASP A 2 8.98 -19.77 0.49
C ASP A 2 9.39 -20.36 -0.88
N GLY A 3 10.45 -19.80 -1.50
CA GLY A 3 10.93 -20.25 -2.81
C GLY A 3 11.31 -21.74 -2.85
N PHE A 4 11.81 -22.28 -1.73
CA PHE A 4 12.10 -23.70 -1.56
C PHE A 4 10.84 -24.57 -1.68
N SER A 5 9.80 -24.29 -0.88
CA SER A 5 8.56 -25.07 -0.89
C SER A 5 7.88 -25.06 -2.27
N LEU A 6 7.96 -23.93 -2.98
CA LEU A 6 7.41 -23.79 -4.33
C LEU A 6 8.15 -24.65 -5.36
N LEU A 7 9.49 -24.69 -5.30
CA LEU A 7 10.29 -25.53 -6.18
C LEU A 7 10.11 -27.02 -5.85
N GLU A 8 10.07 -27.38 -4.56
CA GLU A 8 9.78 -28.73 -4.10
C GLU A 8 8.43 -29.20 -4.64
N GLU A 9 7.39 -28.39 -4.52
CA GLU A 9 6.06 -28.72 -5.02
C GLU A 9 6.02 -28.81 -6.56
N ALA A 10 6.75 -27.95 -7.26
CA ALA A 10 6.91 -28.05 -8.71
C ALA A 10 7.58 -29.38 -9.12
N ILE A 11 8.62 -29.81 -8.42
CA ILE A 11 9.30 -31.10 -8.68
C ILE A 11 8.37 -32.29 -8.40
N ARG A 12 7.51 -32.18 -7.38
CA ARG A 12 6.50 -33.20 -7.04
C ARG A 12 5.41 -33.33 -8.09
N SER A 13 4.96 -32.22 -8.66
CA SER A 13 3.84 -32.16 -9.60
C SER A 13 4.25 -32.37 -11.06
N MET A 14 5.50 -32.12 -11.43
CA MET A 14 5.97 -32.24 -12.82
C MET A 14 6.28 -33.70 -13.24
N PRO A 15 6.01 -34.08 -14.50
CA PRO A 15 6.49 -35.33 -15.07
C PRO A 15 8.01 -35.30 -15.25
N VAL A 16 8.68 -36.45 -15.11
CA VAL A 16 10.11 -36.57 -15.37
C VAL A 16 10.35 -36.45 -16.88
N PRO A 17 11.09 -35.44 -17.34
CA PRO A 17 11.28 -35.23 -18.77
C PRO A 17 12.30 -36.23 -19.34
N GLY A 18 12.01 -36.77 -20.52
CA GLY A 18 12.93 -37.65 -21.25
C GLY A 18 14.03 -36.92 -22.04
N ALA A 19 14.03 -35.59 -22.03
CA ALA A 19 15.01 -34.75 -22.73
C ALA A 19 15.17 -33.40 -22.01
N PRO A 20 16.32 -32.70 -22.16
CA PRO A 20 16.54 -31.41 -21.52
C PRO A 20 15.57 -30.34 -22.04
N PRO A 21 15.00 -29.48 -21.17
CA PRO A 21 14.30 -28.28 -21.58
C PRO A 21 15.20 -27.36 -22.43
N ARG A 22 14.62 -26.75 -23.48
CA ARG A 22 15.34 -25.84 -24.40
C ARG A 22 15.60 -24.47 -23.76
N LEU A 23 16.66 -24.36 -22.96
CA LEU A 23 17.15 -23.10 -22.41
C LEU A 23 18.41 -22.65 -23.15
N SER A 24 18.49 -21.35 -23.46
CA SER A 24 19.66 -20.76 -24.14
C SER A 24 20.70 -20.35 -23.10
N LEU A 25 21.98 -20.63 -23.38
CA LEU A 25 23.10 -20.17 -22.54
C LEU A 25 23.23 -18.65 -22.55
N ASP A 26 23.07 -18.04 -23.72
CA ASP A 26 23.11 -16.59 -23.89
C ASP A 26 21.89 -15.96 -23.22
N GLY A 27 20.72 -16.60 -23.35
CA GLY A 27 19.50 -16.20 -22.64
C GLY A 27 19.63 -16.28 -21.11
N ALA A 28 20.44 -17.19 -20.59
CA ALA A 28 20.73 -17.27 -19.16
C ALA A 28 21.56 -16.08 -18.65
N ALA A 29 22.54 -15.62 -19.45
CA ALA A 29 23.34 -14.43 -19.12
C ALA A 29 22.48 -13.16 -19.12
N VAL A 30 21.62 -12.99 -20.13
CA VAL A 30 20.63 -11.90 -20.16
C VAL A 30 19.70 -11.98 -18.94
N GLY A 31 19.14 -13.16 -18.67
CA GLY A 31 18.20 -13.35 -17.56
C GLY A 31 18.77 -12.96 -16.20
N LEU A 32 20.02 -13.34 -15.90
CA LEU A 32 20.68 -12.98 -14.65
C LEU A 32 21.00 -11.48 -14.59
N SER A 33 21.48 -10.88 -15.68
CA SER A 33 21.76 -9.44 -15.72
C SER A 33 20.48 -8.60 -15.61
N PHE A 34 19.38 -9.03 -16.24
CA PHE A 34 18.08 -8.38 -16.10
C PHE A 34 17.52 -8.53 -14.68
N LEU A 35 17.71 -9.68 -14.05
CA LEU A 35 17.34 -9.86 -12.64
C LEU A 35 18.14 -8.90 -11.75
N ASP A 36 19.47 -8.86 -11.88
CA ASP A 36 20.32 -7.94 -11.11
C ASP A 36 19.92 -6.48 -11.33
N THR A 37 19.72 -6.08 -12.58
CA THR A 37 19.27 -4.74 -12.97
C THR A 37 17.90 -4.41 -12.35
N ALA A 38 16.97 -5.36 -12.30
CA ALA A 38 15.64 -5.16 -11.72
C ALA A 38 15.60 -5.22 -10.18
N LEU A 39 16.57 -5.86 -9.53
CA LEU A 39 16.72 -5.83 -8.07
C LEU A 39 17.32 -4.50 -7.62
N ARG A 40 18.31 -3.98 -8.37
CA ARG A 40 19.04 -2.76 -8.04
C ARG A 40 18.40 -1.50 -8.57
N LEU A 41 17.79 -1.50 -9.77
CA LEU A 41 17.15 -0.33 -10.39
C LEU A 41 17.94 0.99 -10.25
N ASN A 42 19.29 0.92 -10.29
CA ASN A 42 20.16 2.08 -10.08
C ASN A 42 19.96 3.18 -11.13
N HIS A 43 19.50 2.78 -12.32
CA HIS A 43 19.15 3.67 -13.42
C HIS A 43 17.81 4.37 -13.23
N VAL A 44 16.98 3.94 -12.28
CA VAL A 44 15.72 4.63 -11.92
C VAL A 44 16.01 5.72 -10.91
N ARG A 45 15.91 6.98 -11.33
CA ARG A 45 16.20 8.15 -10.49
C ARG A 45 15.04 8.44 -9.53
N ARG A 46 13.82 8.37 -10.07
CA ARG A 46 12.59 8.75 -9.39
C ARG A 46 11.43 7.87 -9.87
N LEU A 47 10.58 7.51 -8.93
CA LEU A 47 9.29 6.87 -9.20
C LEU A 47 8.19 7.76 -8.66
N THR A 48 7.25 8.16 -9.51
CA THR A 48 6.07 8.95 -9.14
C THR A 48 4.82 8.08 -9.33
N GLU A 49 4.02 7.91 -8.29
CA GLU A 49 2.70 7.29 -8.41
C GLU A 49 1.62 8.36 -8.28
N ARG A 50 0.71 8.42 -9.25
CA ARG A 50 -0.45 9.30 -9.26
C ARG A 50 -1.70 8.46 -9.04
N ILE A 51 -2.41 8.73 -7.94
CA ILE A 51 -3.65 8.05 -7.56
C ILE A 51 -4.82 8.99 -7.77
N SER A 52 -5.72 8.65 -8.67
CA SER A 52 -6.98 9.37 -8.86
C SER A 52 -8.11 8.67 -8.09
N LEU A 53 -8.73 9.40 -7.17
CA LEU A 53 -9.82 8.95 -6.31
C LEU A 53 -11.11 9.66 -6.73
N VAL A 54 -11.92 9.00 -7.53
CA VAL A 54 -13.22 9.52 -8.00
C VAL A 54 -14.36 8.77 -7.33
N ASP A 55 -14.32 7.43 -7.44
CA ASP A 55 -15.40 6.56 -7.01
C ASP A 55 -15.07 5.83 -5.71
N HIS A 56 -16.11 5.47 -4.96
CA HIS A 56 -16.00 4.62 -3.78
C HIS A 56 -15.38 3.29 -4.20
N ARG A 57 -14.22 2.98 -3.62
CA ARG A 57 -13.50 1.71 -3.87
C ARG A 57 -13.07 1.52 -5.32
N VAL A 58 -12.97 2.58 -6.11
CA VAL A 58 -12.38 2.52 -7.44
C VAL A 58 -11.39 3.66 -7.55
N ALA A 59 -10.14 3.31 -7.79
CA ALA A 59 -9.05 4.25 -7.93
C ALA A 59 -8.21 3.88 -9.15
N ARG A 60 -7.69 4.91 -9.82
CA ARG A 60 -6.77 4.75 -10.93
C ARG A 60 -5.36 5.06 -10.46
N ARG A 61 -4.40 4.19 -10.79
CA ARG A 61 -2.98 4.41 -10.52
C ARG A 61 -2.19 4.51 -11.81
N ILE A 62 -1.51 5.64 -11.97
CA ILE A 62 -0.53 5.86 -13.04
C ILE A 62 0.84 5.95 -12.37
N THR A 63 1.79 5.17 -12.86
CA THR A 63 3.18 5.21 -12.40
C THR A 63 4.03 5.85 -13.48
N GLU A 64 4.78 6.88 -13.10
CA GLU A 64 5.79 7.55 -13.91
C GLU A 64 7.18 7.14 -13.39
N VAL A 65 8.05 6.69 -14.29
CA VAL A 65 9.40 6.22 -13.98
C VAL A 65 10.40 7.05 -14.77
N ASP A 66 11.31 7.69 -14.05
CA ASP A 66 12.38 8.51 -14.61
C ASP A 66 13.68 7.68 -14.64
N VAL A 67 14.13 7.38 -15.86
CA VAL A 67 15.23 6.47 -16.16
C VAL A 67 16.42 7.23 -16.75
N ARG A 68 17.63 6.94 -16.26
CA ARG A 68 18.89 7.42 -16.83
C ARG A 68 19.78 6.25 -17.25
N LEU A 69 20.04 6.09 -18.54
CA LEU A 69 20.79 4.96 -19.10
C LEU A 69 22.28 4.98 -18.73
N GLY A 70 22.86 6.16 -18.52
CA GLY A 70 24.27 6.35 -18.14
C GLY A 70 24.60 5.80 -16.74
N MET A 71 23.58 5.55 -15.92
CA MET A 71 23.70 4.92 -14.61
C MET A 71 23.74 3.38 -14.68
N LEU A 72 23.59 2.78 -15.87
CA LEU A 72 23.76 1.34 -16.07
C LEU A 72 25.24 0.97 -16.00
N ASP A 73 25.53 -0.12 -15.30
CA ASP A 73 26.87 -0.70 -15.23
C ASP A 73 27.22 -1.37 -16.58
N GLU A 74 28.52 -1.53 -16.85
CA GLU A 74 29.00 -2.07 -18.13
C GLU A 74 28.44 -3.47 -18.44
N GLY A 75 28.35 -4.34 -17.43
CA GLY A 75 27.72 -5.67 -17.59
C GLY A 75 26.22 -5.63 -17.91
N GLN A 76 25.51 -4.58 -17.47
CA GLN A 76 24.08 -4.40 -17.77
C GLN A 76 23.87 -3.93 -19.21
N ARG A 77 24.76 -3.05 -19.71
CA ARG A 77 24.78 -2.64 -21.12
C ARG A 77 25.09 -3.79 -22.05
N GLN A 78 26.14 -4.57 -21.74
CA GLN A 78 26.52 -5.75 -22.51
C GLN A 78 25.39 -6.78 -22.60
N ALA A 79 24.67 -7.02 -21.50
CA ALA A 79 23.52 -7.92 -21.51
C ALA A 79 22.35 -7.41 -22.37
N SER A 80 22.12 -6.09 -22.39
CA SER A 80 21.12 -5.45 -23.25
C SER A 80 21.49 -5.59 -24.74
N GLU A 81 22.77 -5.42 -25.07
CA GLU A 81 23.30 -5.62 -26.42
C GLU A 81 23.25 -7.09 -26.86
N LEU A 82 23.59 -8.01 -25.97
CA LEU A 82 23.51 -9.45 -26.21
C LEU A 82 22.06 -9.92 -26.38
N PHE A 83 21.10 -9.35 -25.65
CA PHE A 83 19.69 -9.64 -25.90
C PHE A 83 19.25 -9.15 -27.28
N ARG A 84 19.69 -7.95 -27.69
CA ARG A 84 19.41 -7.41 -29.02
C ARG A 84 19.93 -8.32 -30.13
N SER A 85 21.14 -8.86 -30.01
CA SER A 85 21.68 -9.81 -31.01
C SER A 85 20.83 -11.07 -31.09
N ILE A 86 20.44 -11.66 -29.95
CA ILE A 86 19.55 -12.83 -29.89
C ILE A 86 18.18 -12.53 -30.53
N ALA A 87 17.62 -11.35 -30.25
CA ALA A 87 16.32 -10.94 -30.79
C ALA A 87 16.39 -10.72 -32.31
N SER A 88 17.47 -10.11 -32.81
CA SER A 88 17.68 -9.86 -34.24
C SER A 88 17.83 -11.15 -35.06
N HIS A 89 18.61 -12.13 -34.57
CA HIS A 89 18.80 -13.41 -35.27
C HIS A 89 17.53 -14.28 -35.32
N ARG A 90 16.51 -13.94 -34.52
CA ARG A 90 15.21 -14.63 -34.55
C ARG A 90 14.29 -14.10 -35.67
N ALA A 91 14.62 -12.96 -36.26
CA ALA A 91 13.88 -12.32 -37.34
C ALA A 91 14.41 -12.67 -38.75
N ASP A 92 15.58 -13.31 -38.87
CA ASP A 92 16.25 -13.66 -40.15
C ASP A 92 15.57 -14.76 -40.99
N GLY A 93 14.27 -15.00 -40.78
CA GLY A 93 13.42 -15.76 -41.71
C GLY A 93 12.63 -14.87 -42.68
N ALA A 94 12.65 -13.55 -42.50
CA ALA A 94 12.00 -12.60 -43.40
C ALA A 94 12.99 -11.47 -43.72
N GLU A 95 13.57 -11.52 -44.92
CA GLU A 95 14.15 -10.33 -45.54
C GLU A 95 13.07 -9.25 -45.59
N GLN A 96 13.18 -8.24 -44.72
CA GLN A 96 12.35 -7.06 -44.80
C GLN A 96 13.25 -5.82 -44.93
N PRO A 97 13.09 -5.05 -46.02
CA PRO A 97 13.90 -3.88 -46.29
C PRO A 97 13.46 -2.72 -45.38
N ASP A 98 14.41 -1.88 -44.98
CA ASP A 98 14.18 -0.55 -44.39
C ASP A 98 13.13 -0.49 -43.27
N GLY A 99 13.40 -1.16 -42.14
CA GLY A 99 12.76 -0.83 -40.87
C GLY A 99 13.23 0.55 -40.37
N PRO A 100 12.37 1.35 -39.72
CA PRO A 100 12.75 2.68 -39.23
C PRO A 100 13.97 2.58 -38.28
N ALA A 101 14.91 3.52 -38.41
CA ALA A 101 16.19 3.60 -37.68
C ALA A 101 16.12 3.41 -36.15
N PHE A 102 14.92 3.46 -35.58
CA PHE A 102 14.63 3.20 -34.17
C PHE A 102 15.04 1.78 -33.74
N VAL A 103 14.80 0.73 -34.54
CA VAL A 103 15.10 -0.68 -34.16
C VAL A 103 16.60 -0.93 -33.97
N ALA A 104 17.46 -0.18 -34.68
CA ALA A 104 18.92 -0.29 -34.56
C ALA A 104 19.48 0.39 -33.30
N SER A 105 18.76 1.38 -32.72
CA SER A 105 19.18 2.17 -31.56
C SER A 105 18.58 1.70 -30.23
N GLU A 106 17.78 0.62 -30.22
CA GLU A 106 17.07 0.18 -29.01
C GLU A 106 17.97 -0.52 -27.98
N MET A 107 17.77 -0.17 -26.71
CA MET A 107 18.34 -0.82 -25.53
C MET A 107 17.21 -1.38 -24.65
N TRP A 108 17.25 -2.69 -24.37
CA TRP A 108 16.26 -3.39 -23.54
C TRP A 108 16.65 -3.34 -22.08
N VAL A 109 15.88 -2.61 -21.26
CA VAL A 109 16.21 -2.41 -19.85
C VAL A 109 15.03 -2.76 -18.95
N PRO A 110 15.23 -3.51 -17.85
CA PRO A 110 14.23 -3.70 -16.80
C PRO A 110 14.00 -2.40 -16.01
N VAL A 111 12.79 -1.86 -16.03
CA VAL A 111 12.46 -0.56 -15.41
C VAL A 111 11.60 -0.69 -14.15
N ALA A 112 10.91 -1.82 -13.96
CA ALA A 112 10.11 -2.07 -12.78
C ALA A 112 9.93 -3.57 -12.49
N ARG A 113 9.59 -3.89 -11.24
CA ARG A 113 9.09 -5.20 -10.82
C ARG A 113 7.59 -5.07 -10.57
N ILE A 114 6.78 -5.81 -11.30
CA ILE A 114 5.32 -5.81 -11.16
C ILE A 114 4.85 -7.13 -10.56
N SER A 115 3.83 -7.09 -9.70
CA SER A 115 3.28 -8.32 -9.13
C SER A 115 2.72 -9.23 -10.22
N ARG A 116 2.88 -10.55 -10.08
CA ARG A 116 2.34 -11.52 -11.07
C ARG A 116 0.82 -11.53 -11.19
N THR A 117 0.10 -10.97 -10.22
CA THR A 117 -1.35 -10.81 -10.26
C THR A 117 -1.79 -9.61 -11.10
N ALA A 118 -0.88 -8.71 -11.48
CA ALA A 118 -1.20 -7.56 -12.30
C ALA A 118 -1.54 -7.96 -13.75
N ALA A 119 -2.52 -7.26 -14.33
CA ALA A 119 -2.82 -7.36 -15.76
C ALA A 119 -1.60 -6.89 -16.60
N PRO A 120 -1.47 -7.34 -17.86
CA PRO A 120 -0.45 -6.80 -18.77
C PRO A 120 -0.58 -5.28 -18.86
N VAL A 121 0.56 -4.60 -18.70
CA VAL A 121 0.63 -3.15 -18.61
C VAL A 121 1.17 -2.58 -19.92
N ASP A 122 0.61 -1.49 -20.42
CA ASP A 122 1.17 -0.75 -21.54
C ASP A 122 2.07 0.37 -21.04
N VAL A 123 3.27 0.48 -21.63
CA VAL A 123 4.27 1.50 -21.30
C VAL A 123 4.30 2.54 -22.41
N ARG A 124 4.30 3.81 -22.03
CA ARG A 124 4.37 4.96 -22.93
C ARG A 124 5.56 5.84 -22.59
N ASP A 125 6.15 6.47 -23.59
CA ASP A 125 7.17 7.51 -23.40
C ASP A 125 6.54 8.88 -23.04
N ALA A 126 7.38 9.90 -22.86
CA ALA A 126 6.96 11.27 -22.57
C ALA A 126 6.07 11.89 -23.67
N SER A 127 6.19 11.42 -24.92
CA SER A 127 5.34 11.86 -26.04
C SER A 127 3.99 11.15 -26.09
N GLY A 128 3.76 10.18 -25.19
CA GLY A 128 2.56 9.35 -25.14
C GLY A 128 2.58 8.16 -26.12
N ARG A 129 3.69 7.96 -26.85
CA ARG A 129 3.87 6.85 -27.79
C ARG A 129 4.16 5.57 -27.01
N LYS A 130 3.51 4.48 -27.43
CA LYS A 130 3.67 3.16 -26.82
C LYS A 130 5.06 2.60 -27.16
N LEU A 131 5.79 2.16 -26.13
CA LEU A 131 7.10 1.55 -26.29
C LEU A 131 6.99 0.01 -26.41
N PRO A 132 7.88 -0.64 -27.18
CA PRO A 132 8.00 -2.09 -27.18
C PRO A 132 8.41 -2.60 -25.80
N ARG A 133 7.81 -3.71 -25.39
CA ARG A 133 8.14 -4.39 -24.13
C ARG A 133 8.19 -5.89 -24.32
N LEU A 134 8.99 -6.56 -23.51
CA LEU A 134 9.00 -8.02 -23.50
C LEU A 134 7.70 -8.57 -22.92
N THR A 135 7.30 -9.73 -23.43
CA THR A 135 6.18 -10.47 -22.85
C THR A 135 6.58 -11.08 -21.51
N GLN A 136 5.58 -11.36 -20.66
CA GLN A 136 5.81 -12.04 -19.38
C GLN A 136 6.44 -13.43 -19.60
N TYR A 137 6.06 -14.12 -20.69
CA TYR A 137 6.62 -15.42 -21.04
C TYR A 137 8.11 -15.34 -21.40
N GLU A 138 8.51 -14.36 -22.23
CA GLU A 138 9.91 -14.18 -22.63
C GLU A 138 10.80 -13.86 -21.44
N THR A 139 10.38 -12.90 -20.61
CA THR A 139 11.13 -12.53 -19.40
C THR A 139 11.23 -13.70 -18.43
N SER A 140 10.13 -14.43 -18.17
CA SER A 140 10.15 -15.63 -17.34
C SER A 140 11.07 -16.74 -17.87
N ARG A 141 11.14 -16.94 -19.18
CA ARG A 141 12.02 -17.94 -19.79
C ARG A 141 13.50 -17.57 -19.69
N LEU A 142 13.84 -16.29 -19.85
CA LEU A 142 15.20 -15.79 -19.61
C LEU A 142 15.59 -15.98 -18.14
N LEU A 143 14.70 -15.62 -17.22
CA LEU A 143 14.90 -15.83 -15.78
C LEU A 143 15.07 -17.30 -15.41
N ALA A 144 14.26 -18.21 -15.96
CA ALA A 144 14.40 -19.64 -15.72
C ALA A 144 15.75 -20.17 -16.19
N SER A 145 16.20 -19.73 -17.37
CA SER A 145 17.54 -20.05 -17.90
C SER A 145 18.64 -19.54 -16.98
N GLY A 146 18.51 -18.29 -16.53
CA GLY A 146 19.45 -17.64 -15.62
C GLY A 146 19.54 -18.31 -14.25
N LEU A 147 18.41 -18.49 -13.57
CA LEU A 147 18.35 -19.09 -12.23
C LEU A 147 18.80 -20.54 -12.23
N TYR A 148 18.47 -21.33 -13.24
CA TYR A 148 19.01 -22.69 -13.36
C TYR A 148 20.54 -22.69 -13.50
N ARG A 149 21.08 -21.77 -14.31
CA ARG A 149 22.54 -21.64 -14.48
C ARG A 149 23.22 -21.15 -13.20
N LEU A 150 22.59 -20.24 -12.45
CA LEU A 150 23.05 -19.79 -11.15
C LEU A 150 23.05 -20.93 -10.13
N LEU A 151 21.95 -21.68 -10.02
CA LEU A 151 21.85 -22.86 -9.15
C LEU A 151 22.97 -23.85 -9.47
N ARG A 152 23.15 -24.18 -10.75
CA ARG A 152 24.22 -25.08 -11.19
C ARG A 152 25.60 -24.52 -10.83
N GLY A 153 25.82 -23.21 -11.03
CA GLY A 153 27.08 -22.54 -10.68
C GLY A 153 27.41 -22.61 -9.20
N ILE A 154 26.44 -22.31 -8.34
CA ILE A 154 26.59 -22.41 -6.87
C ILE A 154 26.89 -23.86 -6.48
N LEU A 155 26.12 -24.82 -7.02
CA LEU A 155 26.30 -26.24 -6.74
C LEU A 155 27.68 -26.75 -7.18
N THR A 156 28.19 -26.30 -8.33
CA THR A 156 29.55 -26.65 -8.79
C THR A 156 30.67 -26.04 -7.95
N GLY A 157 30.35 -25.01 -7.16
CA GLY A 157 31.29 -24.36 -6.24
C GLY A 157 31.58 -25.17 -4.99
N PHE A 158 30.71 -26.12 -4.62
CA PHE A 158 30.92 -26.96 -3.43
C PHE A 158 32.02 -28.01 -3.66
N PRO A 159 32.81 -28.33 -2.61
CA PRO A 159 33.86 -29.34 -2.71
C PRO A 159 33.32 -30.73 -3.11
N ASP A 160 32.12 -31.07 -2.65
CA ASP A 160 31.39 -32.31 -2.92
C ASP A 160 31.06 -32.50 -4.41
N ALA A 161 31.03 -31.42 -5.19
CA ALA A 161 30.80 -31.47 -6.64
C ALA A 161 32.00 -32.02 -7.43
N ARG A 162 33.18 -32.14 -6.79
CA ARG A 162 34.42 -32.65 -7.41
C ARG A 162 34.79 -34.07 -6.97
N ARG A 163 34.13 -34.60 -5.95
CA ARG A 163 34.28 -35.97 -5.44
C ARG A 163 33.17 -36.83 -6.03
N ASP A 164 33.32 -38.16 -6.12
CA ASP A 164 32.27 -39.06 -6.65
C ASP A 164 31.09 -39.24 -5.66
N GLU A 165 30.60 -38.11 -5.16
CA GLU A 165 29.53 -37.95 -4.20
C GLU A 165 28.18 -37.72 -4.94
N PRO A 166 27.03 -37.86 -4.26
CA PRO A 166 25.71 -37.77 -4.88
C PRO A 166 25.48 -36.49 -5.71
N LEU A 167 26.10 -35.38 -5.30
CA LEU A 167 26.06 -34.10 -6.00
C LEU A 167 26.77 -34.16 -7.36
N ALA A 168 27.98 -34.70 -7.43
CA ALA A 168 28.72 -34.83 -8.68
C ALA A 168 27.99 -35.75 -9.68
N ARG A 169 27.41 -36.84 -9.17
CA ARG A 169 26.59 -37.73 -10.01
C ARG A 169 25.39 -36.98 -10.58
N LEU A 170 24.65 -36.19 -9.80
CA LEU A 170 23.52 -35.41 -10.30
C LEU A 170 23.93 -34.33 -11.32
N LEU A 171 25.08 -33.68 -11.12
CA LEU A 171 25.54 -32.60 -12.01
C LEU A 171 26.04 -33.11 -13.37
N TYR A 172 26.71 -34.27 -13.38
CA TYR A 172 27.47 -34.74 -14.55
C TYR A 172 26.95 -36.07 -15.15
N GLN A 173 26.37 -36.98 -14.36
CA GLN A 173 26.01 -38.33 -14.80
C GLN A 173 24.48 -38.54 -14.90
N ASP A 174 23.74 -38.26 -13.82
CA ASP A 174 22.29 -38.46 -13.73
C ASP A 174 21.53 -37.31 -14.41
N HIS A 175 21.18 -37.49 -15.68
CA HIS A 175 20.57 -36.44 -16.48
C HIS A 175 19.09 -36.17 -16.15
N GLU A 176 18.28 -37.19 -15.90
CA GLU A 176 16.84 -37.03 -15.67
C GLU A 176 16.48 -36.24 -14.40
N PRO A 177 17.09 -36.47 -13.23
CA PRO A 177 16.86 -35.63 -12.04
C PRO A 177 17.22 -34.16 -12.30
N ARG A 178 18.31 -33.94 -13.04
CA ARG A 178 18.77 -32.60 -13.43
C ARG A 178 17.79 -31.92 -14.39
N TRP A 179 17.28 -32.64 -15.38
CA TRP A 179 16.27 -32.14 -16.32
C TRP A 179 14.94 -31.88 -15.61
N LEU A 180 14.58 -32.68 -14.61
CA LEU A 180 13.40 -32.47 -13.76
C LEU A 180 13.49 -31.15 -12.98
N ILE A 181 14.63 -30.85 -12.35
CA ILE A 181 14.84 -29.55 -11.66
C ILE A 181 14.72 -28.39 -12.66
N GLN A 182 15.35 -28.54 -13.83
CA GLN A 182 15.30 -27.52 -14.88
C GLN A 182 13.87 -27.30 -15.41
N ALA A 183 13.09 -28.36 -15.61
CA ALA A 183 11.70 -28.30 -16.06
C ALA A 183 10.79 -27.69 -14.98
N ALA A 184 11.01 -28.04 -13.71
CA ALA A 184 10.27 -27.48 -12.59
C ALA A 184 10.50 -25.97 -12.45
N LEU A 185 11.75 -25.49 -12.57
CA LEU A 185 12.05 -24.05 -12.56
C LEU A 185 11.41 -23.32 -13.74
N LEU A 186 11.45 -23.92 -14.94
CA LEU A 186 10.81 -23.34 -16.12
C LEU A 186 9.31 -23.22 -15.91
N ALA A 187 8.62 -24.29 -15.53
CA ALA A 187 7.19 -24.31 -15.29
C ALA A 187 6.79 -23.32 -14.19
N LEU A 188 7.50 -23.30 -13.06
CA LEU A 188 7.24 -22.37 -11.96
C LEU A 188 7.30 -20.89 -12.40
N LEU A 189 8.17 -20.57 -13.36
CA LEU A 189 8.34 -19.20 -13.83
C LEU A 189 7.45 -18.86 -15.02
N THR A 190 7.17 -19.78 -15.93
CA THR A 190 6.38 -19.52 -17.14
C THR A 190 4.88 -19.74 -16.95
N ASP A 191 4.49 -20.65 -16.07
CA ASP A 191 3.09 -20.97 -15.88
C ASP A 191 2.40 -19.93 -15.01
N ARG A 192 1.18 -19.56 -15.41
CA ARG A 192 0.38 -18.56 -14.71
C ARG A 192 -0.19 -19.10 -13.39
N SER A 193 -0.47 -20.40 -13.34
CA SER A 193 -1.00 -21.09 -12.17
C SER A 193 0.13 -21.65 -11.31
N ARG A 194 0.10 -21.37 -10.02
CA ARG A 194 1.00 -21.99 -9.05
C ARG A 194 0.36 -23.24 -8.46
N PRO A 195 1.16 -24.24 -8.07
CA PRO A 195 0.64 -25.31 -7.24
C PRO A 195 0.19 -24.70 -5.89
N THR A 196 -1.11 -24.76 -5.59
CA THR A 196 -1.70 -24.18 -4.37
C THR A 196 -1.58 -25.07 -3.14
N GLY A 197 -1.01 -26.27 -3.29
CA GLY A 197 -0.72 -27.18 -2.18
C GLY A 197 -0.30 -28.55 -2.68
N PRO A 198 0.33 -29.36 -1.80
CA PRO A 198 0.77 -30.69 -2.11
C PRO A 198 -0.43 -31.55 -2.53
N ARG A 199 -0.34 -32.16 -3.72
CA ARG A 199 -1.25 -33.24 -4.15
C ARG A 199 -0.51 -34.58 -4.12
N PRO A 200 -0.13 -35.10 -2.94
CA PRO A 200 0.39 -36.44 -2.86
C PRO A 200 -0.74 -37.40 -3.23
N ARG A 201 -0.49 -38.24 -4.23
CA ARG A 201 -1.34 -39.38 -4.54
C ARG A 201 -0.56 -40.61 -4.11
N ASP A 202 -1.16 -41.43 -3.26
CA ASP A 202 -0.56 -42.71 -2.89
C ASP A 202 -0.33 -43.56 -4.14
N LEU A 203 0.66 -44.44 -4.07
CA LEU A 203 0.87 -45.43 -5.13
C LEU A 203 -0.45 -46.18 -5.36
N THR A 204 -0.76 -46.42 -6.62
CA THR A 204 -1.93 -47.23 -6.96
C THR A 204 -1.77 -48.61 -6.28
N PRO A 205 -2.81 -49.14 -5.61
CA PRO A 205 -2.70 -50.41 -4.88
C PRO A 205 -2.09 -51.51 -5.76
N GLY A 206 -1.04 -52.18 -5.26
CA GLY A 206 -0.30 -53.21 -5.99
C GLY A 206 0.87 -52.72 -6.85
N MET A 207 1.13 -51.42 -6.94
CA MET A 207 2.26 -50.84 -7.69
C MET A 207 3.40 -50.38 -6.77
N THR A 208 4.64 -50.48 -7.24
CA THR A 208 5.85 -50.01 -6.56
C THR A 208 6.40 -48.73 -7.18
N ALA A 209 7.25 -48.01 -6.44
CA ALA A 209 7.92 -46.82 -6.93
C ALA A 209 8.89 -47.17 -8.08
N GLY A 210 8.65 -46.61 -9.27
CA GLY A 210 9.50 -46.82 -10.44
C GLY A 210 10.62 -45.77 -10.59
N HIS A 211 11.33 -45.82 -11.72
CA HIS A 211 12.47 -44.94 -12.04
C HIS A 211 12.17 -43.44 -11.85
N ALA A 212 10.99 -42.97 -12.28
CA ALA A 212 10.59 -41.58 -12.13
C ALA A 212 10.45 -41.15 -10.65
N ALA A 213 10.03 -42.05 -9.76
CA ALA A 213 9.98 -41.79 -8.34
C ALA A 213 11.39 -41.70 -7.72
N ASP A 214 12.33 -42.51 -8.20
CA ASP A 214 13.74 -42.43 -7.82
C ASP A 214 14.40 -41.12 -8.29
N CYS A 215 14.17 -40.71 -9.54
CA CYS A 215 14.67 -39.44 -10.06
C CYS A 215 14.17 -38.24 -9.24
N ARG A 216 12.89 -38.25 -8.87
CA ARG A 216 12.29 -37.22 -8.01
C ARG A 216 12.88 -37.24 -6.61
N ARG A 217 13.02 -38.42 -6.00
CA ARG A 217 13.64 -38.59 -4.68
C ARG A 217 15.07 -38.05 -4.65
N LYS A 218 15.88 -38.34 -5.67
CA LYS A 218 17.25 -37.82 -5.82
C LYS A 218 17.26 -36.29 -5.89
N ALA A 219 16.40 -35.69 -6.72
CA ALA A 219 16.31 -34.23 -6.88
C ALA A 219 15.88 -33.52 -5.58
N LEU A 220 14.85 -34.03 -4.90
CA LEU A 220 14.34 -33.44 -3.66
C LEU A 220 15.33 -33.59 -2.50
N LYS A 221 15.97 -34.76 -2.38
CA LYS A 221 16.99 -34.98 -1.35
C LYS A 221 18.15 -33.99 -1.48
N LEU A 222 18.64 -33.77 -2.70
CA LEU A 222 19.72 -32.82 -2.94
C LEU A 222 19.33 -31.38 -2.56
N LEU A 223 18.12 -30.93 -2.92
CA LEU A 223 17.68 -29.59 -2.53
C LEU A 223 17.51 -29.45 -1.01
N ALA A 224 17.10 -30.52 -0.32
CA ALA A 224 16.99 -30.54 1.13
C ALA A 224 18.38 -30.51 1.81
N ASP A 225 19.33 -31.32 1.32
CA ASP A 225 20.69 -31.43 1.85
C ASP A 225 21.44 -30.09 1.74
N TYR A 226 21.20 -29.32 0.66
CA TYR A 226 21.82 -28.00 0.43
C TYR A 226 20.89 -26.82 0.76
N ARG A 227 19.87 -27.01 1.61
CA ARG A 227 18.88 -25.95 1.90
C ARG A 227 19.49 -24.68 2.51
N GLU A 228 20.33 -24.82 3.54
CA GLU A 228 20.96 -23.68 4.21
C GLU A 228 21.94 -22.93 3.28
N PRO A 229 22.88 -23.61 2.59
CA PRO A 229 23.79 -22.93 1.66
C PRO A 229 23.11 -22.25 0.47
N LEU A 230 21.90 -22.71 0.09
CA LEU A 230 21.10 -22.14 -0.99
C LEU A 230 20.10 -21.07 -0.51
N GLY A 231 20.17 -20.62 0.75
CA GLY A 231 19.24 -19.63 1.31
C GLY A 231 19.05 -18.39 0.45
N ASP A 232 20.15 -17.75 0.03
CA ASP A 232 20.12 -16.56 -0.82
C ASP A 232 19.55 -16.85 -2.22
N TYR A 233 19.85 -18.03 -2.78
CA TYR A 233 19.27 -18.47 -4.04
C TYR A 233 17.75 -18.62 -3.93
N PHE A 234 17.24 -19.20 -2.84
CA PHE A 234 15.80 -19.34 -2.63
C PHE A 234 15.12 -17.99 -2.37
N ALA A 235 15.79 -17.04 -1.74
CA ALA A 235 15.31 -15.67 -1.62
C ALA A 235 15.18 -14.99 -3.01
N LEU A 236 16.19 -15.15 -3.88
CA LEU A 236 16.13 -14.67 -5.27
C LEU A 236 15.03 -15.35 -6.08
N LEU A 237 14.87 -16.66 -5.92
CA LEU A 237 13.80 -17.42 -6.57
C LEU A 237 12.43 -16.92 -6.13
N ASP A 238 12.23 -16.66 -4.83
CA ASP A 238 10.97 -16.11 -4.31
C ASP A 238 10.63 -14.76 -4.96
N VAL A 239 11.62 -13.89 -5.14
CA VAL A 239 11.43 -12.62 -5.87
C VAL A 239 11.01 -12.85 -7.33
N ALA A 240 11.68 -13.74 -8.05
CA ALA A 240 11.40 -14.04 -9.46
C ALA A 240 10.05 -14.75 -9.67
N VAL A 241 9.62 -15.54 -8.70
CA VAL A 241 8.32 -16.22 -8.73
C VAL A 241 7.18 -15.25 -8.39
N ASN A 242 7.42 -14.24 -7.54
CA ASN A 242 6.38 -13.28 -7.13
C ASN A 242 6.24 -12.05 -8.04
N ASN A 243 7.27 -11.73 -8.81
CA ASN A 243 7.29 -10.52 -9.64
C ASN A 243 7.62 -10.84 -11.10
N TYR A 244 6.96 -10.15 -12.03
CA TYR A 244 7.42 -10.05 -13.41
C TYR A 244 8.35 -8.85 -13.56
N LEU A 245 9.33 -8.98 -14.46
CA LEU A 245 10.19 -7.87 -14.85
C LEU A 245 9.53 -7.10 -16.00
N LEU A 246 9.31 -5.81 -15.81
CA LEU A 246 8.89 -4.92 -16.88
C LEU A 246 10.13 -4.47 -17.65
N VAL A 247 10.41 -5.12 -18.78
CA VAL A 247 11.55 -4.80 -19.67
C VAL A 247 11.05 -4.05 -20.88
N VAL A 248 11.61 -2.87 -21.13
CA VAL A 248 11.17 -1.92 -22.16
C VAL A 248 12.33 -1.61 -23.10
N ALA A 249 12.03 -1.47 -24.40
CA ALA A 249 12.99 -0.98 -25.38
C ALA A 249 13.01 0.57 -25.35
N MET A 250 14.17 1.13 -25.02
CA MET A 250 14.42 2.58 -24.97
C MET A 250 15.45 2.98 -26.02
N ASP A 251 15.39 4.24 -26.46
CA ASP A 251 16.36 4.77 -27.40
C ASP A 251 17.71 5.02 -26.72
N ARG A 252 18.77 4.38 -27.22
CA ARG A 252 20.16 4.57 -26.75
C ARG A 252 20.69 5.98 -27.02
N GLY A 253 20.13 6.70 -27.99
CA GLY A 253 20.56 8.06 -28.34
C GLY A 253 20.25 9.10 -27.26
N ALA A 254 19.26 8.84 -26.41
CA ALA A 254 18.91 9.69 -25.27
C ALA A 254 19.34 9.04 -23.96
N ASP A 255 19.94 9.83 -23.05
CA ASP A 255 20.30 9.33 -21.73
C ASP A 255 19.10 9.29 -20.77
N GLU A 256 18.23 10.30 -20.82
CA GLU A 256 17.07 10.45 -19.94
C GLU A 256 15.78 10.01 -20.63
N HIS A 257 15.00 9.16 -19.95
CA HIS A 257 13.71 8.66 -20.43
C HIS A 257 12.66 8.80 -19.33
N LEU A 258 11.52 9.40 -19.67
CA LEU A 258 10.34 9.40 -18.82
C LEU A 258 9.32 8.39 -19.35
N LEU A 259 9.03 7.40 -18.53
CA LEU A 259 8.11 6.31 -18.85
C LEU A 259 6.84 6.45 -18.02
N THR A 260 5.70 6.16 -18.62
CA THR A 260 4.41 6.15 -17.93
C THR A 260 3.68 4.85 -18.18
N TYR A 261 3.09 4.28 -17.14
CA TYR A 261 2.28 3.09 -17.26
C TYR A 261 1.14 3.04 -16.24
N GLU A 262 0.06 2.37 -16.60
CA GLU A 262 -1.10 2.21 -15.74
C GLU A 262 -1.10 0.82 -15.12
N ALA A 263 -1.13 0.77 -13.79
CA ALA A 263 -1.10 -0.50 -13.06
C ALA A 263 -2.34 -0.61 -12.17
N PRO A 264 -3.08 -1.74 -12.23
CA PRO A 264 -4.31 -1.89 -11.46
C PRO A 264 -4.04 -1.83 -9.97
N LEU A 265 -5.05 -1.39 -9.22
CA LEU A 265 -5.08 -1.42 -7.76
C LEU A 265 -6.01 -2.53 -7.29
N ALA A 266 -5.53 -3.36 -6.37
CA ALA A 266 -6.38 -4.29 -5.65
C ALA A 266 -7.14 -3.50 -4.57
N VAL A 267 -8.43 -3.79 -4.42
CA VAL A 267 -9.25 -3.19 -3.38
C VAL A 267 -9.51 -4.25 -2.33
N GLU A 268 -9.07 -4.00 -1.11
CA GLU A 268 -9.43 -4.88 -0.01
C GLU A 268 -10.94 -4.73 0.24
N LYS A 269 -11.69 -5.81 0.06
CA LYS A 269 -13.13 -5.82 0.34
C LYS A 269 -13.31 -6.08 1.83
N PRO A 270 -13.62 -5.08 2.67
CA PRO A 270 -13.97 -5.37 4.06
C PRO A 270 -15.21 -6.27 4.06
N ARG A 271 -15.27 -7.17 5.06
CA ARG A 271 -16.41 -8.07 5.30
C ARG A 271 -17.73 -7.30 5.19
N PRO A 272 -18.76 -7.84 4.50
CA PRO A 272 -19.97 -7.10 4.19
C PRO A 272 -20.79 -6.88 5.46
N ARG A 273 -20.53 -5.78 6.15
CA ARG A 273 -21.53 -5.13 7.00
C ARG A 273 -21.83 -3.81 6.34
N TRP A 274 -22.83 -3.80 5.48
CA TRP A 274 -23.49 -2.55 5.08
C TRP A 274 -23.93 -1.88 6.38
N SER A 275 -23.19 -0.85 6.77
CA SER A 275 -23.46 -0.13 8.00
C SER A 275 -23.69 1.30 7.62
N TRP A 276 -24.96 1.72 7.71
CA TRP A 276 -25.38 3.12 7.58
C TRP A 276 -24.57 4.02 8.53
N SER A 277 -24.08 3.47 9.65
CA SER A 277 -23.16 4.14 10.56
C SER A 277 -21.81 4.51 9.93
N GLY A 278 -21.29 3.73 8.99
CA GLY A 278 -20.04 4.03 8.27
C GLY A 278 -20.22 5.23 7.34
N THR A 279 -21.30 5.22 6.55
CA THR A 279 -21.60 6.30 5.61
C THR A 279 -21.91 7.62 6.31
N LEU A 280 -22.64 7.59 7.43
CA LEU A 280 -22.91 8.80 8.25
C LEU A 280 -21.66 9.30 9.00
N ARG A 281 -20.75 8.39 9.39
CA ARG A 281 -19.43 8.77 9.93
C ARG A 281 -18.58 9.52 8.90
N ALA A 282 -18.58 9.10 7.64
CA ALA A 282 -17.84 9.80 6.59
C ALA A 282 -18.31 11.25 6.39
N SER A 283 -19.61 11.51 6.55
CA SER A 283 -20.20 12.86 6.41
C SER A 283 -19.83 13.81 7.56
N SER A 284 -19.48 13.28 8.73
CA SER A 284 -19.09 14.06 9.92
C SER A 284 -17.59 14.15 10.13
N ARG A 285 -16.84 13.06 9.85
CA ARG A 285 -15.41 12.92 10.13
C ARG A 285 -14.52 12.91 8.88
N GLY A 286 -15.07 13.12 7.69
CA GLY A 286 -14.35 12.99 6.41
C GLY A 286 -14.23 11.54 5.96
N TYR A 287 -13.76 11.30 4.74
CA TYR A 287 -13.62 9.97 4.13
C TYR A 287 -12.14 9.56 4.14
N LEU A 288 -11.79 8.47 4.83
CA LEU A 288 -10.40 8.02 5.00
C LEU A 288 -10.03 6.95 3.98
N VAL A 289 -9.03 7.22 3.16
CA VAL A 289 -8.46 6.29 2.19
C VAL A 289 -7.06 5.86 2.65
N GLN A 290 -6.79 4.57 2.58
CA GLN A 290 -5.47 4.01 2.83
C GLN A 290 -4.93 3.43 1.52
N TYR A 291 -3.71 3.80 1.18
CA TYR A 291 -2.97 3.25 0.05
C TYR A 291 -1.78 2.43 0.56
N GLU A 292 -1.60 1.23 0.03
CA GLU A 292 -0.52 0.31 0.38
C GLU A 292 0.31 -0.01 -0.87
N GLY A 293 1.59 0.33 -0.78
CA GLY A 293 2.56 0.30 -1.85
C GLY A 293 3.78 -0.55 -1.49
N ALA A 294 4.54 -0.95 -2.50
CA ALA A 294 5.88 -1.47 -2.32
C ALA A 294 6.81 -0.83 -3.35
N ILE A 295 7.88 -0.19 -2.88
CA ILE A 295 8.90 0.43 -3.73
C ILE A 295 10.22 -0.35 -3.61
N PRO A 296 11.06 -0.37 -4.66
CA PRO A 296 12.38 -0.99 -4.56
C PRO A 296 13.23 -0.33 -3.49
N ALA A 297 13.95 -1.11 -2.67
CA ALA A 297 14.79 -0.54 -1.63
C ALA A 297 15.85 0.41 -2.19
N SER A 298 16.43 0.10 -3.35
CA SER A 298 17.45 0.92 -4.01
C SER A 298 16.97 2.28 -4.51
N LEU A 299 15.65 2.52 -4.55
CA LEU A 299 15.08 3.76 -5.04
C LEU A 299 15.52 4.94 -4.16
N ARG A 300 16.02 6.00 -4.78
CA ARG A 300 16.50 7.20 -4.06
C ARG A 300 15.37 8.17 -3.72
N SER A 301 14.36 8.26 -4.57
CA SER A 301 13.26 9.20 -4.40
C SER A 301 11.95 8.61 -4.88
N TYR A 302 10.91 8.80 -4.09
CA TYR A 302 9.55 8.38 -4.36
C TYR A 302 8.61 9.56 -4.17
N HIS A 303 7.66 9.70 -5.08
CA HIS A 303 6.68 10.77 -5.05
C HIS A 303 5.28 10.18 -5.17
N LEU A 304 4.43 10.44 -4.19
CA LEU A 304 3.03 10.05 -4.22
C LEU A 304 2.18 11.28 -4.46
N VAL A 305 1.46 11.31 -5.57
CA VAL A 305 0.48 12.34 -5.91
C VAL A 305 -0.91 11.75 -5.81
N VAL A 306 -1.82 12.42 -5.14
CA VAL A 306 -3.21 12.03 -5.00
C VAL A 306 -4.08 13.14 -5.57
N GLU A 307 -5.03 12.78 -6.41
CA GLU A 307 -5.96 13.68 -7.07
C GLU A 307 -7.40 13.22 -6.78
N THR A 308 -8.28 14.17 -6.49
CA THR A 308 -9.70 13.91 -6.24
C THR A 308 -10.61 14.62 -7.22
N GLU A 309 -11.87 14.18 -7.28
CA GLU A 309 -12.91 14.88 -8.05
C GLU A 309 -13.13 16.33 -7.57
N PRO A 310 -13.55 17.25 -8.46
CA PRO A 310 -13.91 18.60 -8.08
C PRO A 310 -15.00 18.63 -6.99
N GLY A 311 -14.82 19.45 -5.96
CA GLY A 311 -15.74 19.52 -4.82
C GLY A 311 -15.44 18.56 -3.67
N VAL A 312 -14.40 17.73 -3.80
CA VAL A 312 -13.77 16.99 -2.70
C VAL A 312 -12.41 17.61 -2.44
N HIS A 313 -12.12 17.87 -1.16
CA HIS A 313 -10.84 18.40 -0.74
C HIS A 313 -9.99 17.38 0.02
N ILE A 314 -8.69 17.38 -0.28
CA ILE A 314 -7.72 16.60 0.50
C ILE A 314 -7.32 17.46 1.70
N GLN A 315 -7.72 17.03 2.88
CA GLN A 315 -7.45 17.78 4.11
C GLN A 315 -6.08 17.44 4.68
N LYS A 316 -5.70 16.16 4.65
CA LYS A 316 -4.43 15.69 5.20
C LYS A 316 -3.97 14.46 4.44
N ILE A 317 -2.68 14.39 4.16
CA ILE A 317 -2.02 13.23 3.59
C ILE A 317 -0.74 12.97 4.38
N TYR A 318 -0.42 11.70 4.59
CA TYR A 318 0.89 11.28 5.02
C TYR A 318 1.32 10.05 4.24
N LEU A 319 2.63 9.84 4.19
CA LEU A 319 3.28 8.64 3.70
C LEU A 319 4.21 8.14 4.80
N ARG A 320 4.08 6.87 5.16
CA ARG A 320 5.03 6.16 6.02
C ARG A 320 5.71 5.06 5.23
N THR A 321 6.99 4.83 5.50
CA THR A 321 7.75 3.75 4.88
C THR A 321 8.55 2.98 5.93
N ASP A 322 8.85 1.71 5.67
CA ASP A 322 9.65 0.84 6.55
C ASP A 322 11.14 0.82 6.16
N ALA A 323 11.64 1.89 5.56
CA ALA A 323 12.98 1.94 4.99
C ALA A 323 14.13 1.72 6.00
N ASP A 324 13.88 2.01 7.28
CA ASP A 324 14.84 1.82 8.38
C ASP A 324 14.58 0.54 9.19
N GLN A 325 13.69 -0.37 8.74
CA GLN A 325 13.36 -1.61 9.47
C GLN A 325 14.59 -2.48 9.75
N GLY A 326 15.47 -2.69 8.76
CA GLY A 326 16.70 -3.46 8.96
C GLY A 326 17.62 -2.80 9.99
N LEU A 327 17.81 -1.48 9.90
CA LEU A 327 18.65 -0.72 10.83
C LEU A 327 18.08 -0.75 12.25
N ALA A 328 16.76 -0.59 12.41
CA ALA A 328 16.11 -0.67 13.70
C ALA A 328 16.20 -2.07 14.32
N GLY A 329 16.01 -3.13 13.51
CA GLY A 329 16.15 -4.51 13.96
C GLY A 329 17.57 -4.86 14.42
N GLU A 330 18.59 -4.42 13.66
CA GLU A 330 20.00 -4.53 14.05
C GLU A 330 20.27 -3.80 15.37
N LEU A 331 19.82 -2.54 15.48
CA LEU A 331 20.00 -1.73 16.69
C LEU A 331 19.35 -2.36 17.92
N VAL A 332 18.13 -2.89 17.80
CA VAL A 332 17.45 -3.59 18.89
C VAL A 332 18.25 -4.81 19.35
N THR A 333 18.79 -5.58 18.40
CA THR A 333 19.61 -6.77 18.68
C THR A 333 20.93 -6.39 19.34
N ASP A 334 21.59 -5.35 18.82
CA ASP A 334 22.85 -4.83 19.36
C ASP A 334 22.66 -4.28 20.78
N LEU A 335 21.60 -3.49 21.03
CA LEU A 335 21.30 -2.93 22.35
C LEU A 335 21.00 -4.04 23.38
N LYS A 336 20.22 -5.06 23.00
CA LYS A 336 19.95 -6.23 23.85
C LYS A 336 21.25 -6.99 24.15
N THR A 337 22.11 -7.18 23.15
CA THR A 337 23.41 -7.85 23.31
C THR A 337 24.38 -7.06 24.21
N LEU A 338 24.46 -5.75 24.01
CA LEU A 338 25.27 -4.86 24.84
C LEU A 338 24.77 -4.83 26.28
N ALA A 339 23.46 -4.80 26.50
CA ALA A 339 22.87 -4.87 27.84
C ALA A 339 23.30 -6.15 28.58
N THR A 340 23.31 -7.30 27.89
CA THR A 340 23.79 -8.56 28.47
C THR A 340 25.30 -8.53 28.77
N ARG A 341 26.11 -8.02 27.85
CA ARG A 341 27.59 -7.99 27.98
C ARG A 341 28.10 -6.98 29.01
N LEU A 342 27.38 -5.88 29.23
CA LEU A 342 27.68 -4.87 30.25
C LEU A 342 27.08 -5.20 31.62
N GLY A 343 26.33 -6.30 31.73
CA GLY A 343 25.74 -6.74 32.99
C GLY A 343 26.78 -7.07 34.08
N PRO A 344 26.42 -6.96 35.37
CA PRO A 344 27.36 -7.11 36.49
C PRO A 344 28.05 -8.48 36.57
N ALA A 345 27.47 -9.52 35.95
CA ALA A 345 28.04 -10.87 35.90
C ALA A 345 29.03 -11.10 34.74
N ALA A 346 29.07 -10.22 33.73
CA ALA A 346 29.82 -10.42 32.48
C ALA A 346 30.81 -9.28 32.15
N ALA A 347 30.94 -8.28 33.03
CA ALA A 347 31.76 -7.10 32.79
C ALA A 347 33.27 -7.46 32.73
N PRO A 348 33.97 -7.14 31.62
CA PRO A 348 35.38 -7.46 31.48
C PRO A 348 36.28 -6.59 32.36
N PRO A 349 37.47 -7.08 32.77
CA PRO A 349 38.43 -6.30 33.56
C PRO A 349 38.90 -5.04 32.80
N ARG A 350 39.13 -3.95 33.55
CA ARG A 350 39.29 -2.56 33.09
C ARG A 350 40.33 -2.32 31.96
N LYS A 351 41.29 -3.23 31.75
CA LYS A 351 42.39 -3.07 30.77
C LYS A 351 42.50 -4.22 29.77
N SER A 352 41.43 -5.01 29.60
CA SER A 352 41.42 -6.10 28.62
C SER A 352 41.24 -5.56 27.19
N PRO A 353 41.87 -6.15 26.15
CA PRO A 353 41.55 -5.82 24.75
C PRO A 353 40.04 -5.98 24.45
N TYR A 354 39.36 -6.87 25.17
CA TYR A 354 37.91 -7.07 25.07
C TYR A 354 37.10 -5.85 25.55
N SER A 355 37.58 -5.09 26.54
CA SER A 355 36.89 -3.86 26.99
C SER A 355 36.91 -2.78 25.92
N LYS A 356 38.01 -2.67 25.15
CA LYS A 356 38.11 -1.71 24.05
C LYS A 356 37.21 -2.07 22.87
N ILE A 357 37.11 -3.36 22.53
CA ILE A 357 36.17 -3.84 21.50
C ILE A 357 34.74 -3.54 21.91
N LEU A 358 34.38 -3.81 23.17
CA LEU A 358 33.05 -3.51 23.70
C LEU A 358 32.76 -1.99 23.67
N GLU A 359 33.75 -1.15 23.97
CA GLU A 359 33.61 0.31 23.89
C GLU A 359 33.32 0.79 22.47
N LEU A 360 34.06 0.28 21.47
CA LEU A 360 33.85 0.62 20.07
C LEU A 360 32.49 0.13 19.56
N GLN A 361 32.04 -1.05 20.00
CA GLN A 361 30.70 -1.55 19.70
C GLN A 361 29.63 -0.61 20.30
N THR A 362 29.74 -0.26 21.59
CA THR A 362 28.84 0.68 22.26
C THR A 362 28.80 2.04 21.56
N GLN A 363 29.96 2.61 21.20
CA GLN A 363 30.01 3.87 20.44
C GLN A 363 29.33 3.75 19.08
N THR A 364 29.55 2.65 18.36
CA THR A 364 28.94 2.44 17.04
C THR A 364 27.42 2.31 17.14
N THR A 365 26.93 1.49 18.07
CA THR A 365 25.50 1.27 18.30
C THR A 365 24.81 2.57 18.74
N LEU A 366 25.39 3.30 19.70
CA LEU A 366 24.77 4.53 20.21
C LEU A 366 24.82 5.70 19.22
N ARG A 367 25.85 5.79 18.36
CA ARG A 367 25.87 6.76 17.24
C ARG A 367 24.80 6.45 16.19
N ARG A 368 24.60 5.17 15.86
CA ARG A 368 23.52 4.74 14.95
C ARG A 368 22.14 5.03 15.55
N LEU A 369 21.97 4.81 16.86
CA LEU A 369 20.76 5.17 17.60
C LEU A 369 20.50 6.69 17.57
N ALA A 370 21.52 7.50 17.85
CA ALA A 370 21.42 8.95 17.80
C ALA A 370 21.06 9.44 16.39
N ASP A 371 21.63 8.85 15.34
CA ASP A 371 21.28 9.19 13.96
C ASP A 371 19.82 8.83 13.62
N LEU A 372 19.32 7.68 14.08
CA LEU A 372 17.91 7.29 13.91
C LEU A 372 16.96 8.26 14.63
N LEU A 373 17.25 8.58 15.90
CA LEU A 373 16.45 9.55 16.66
C LEU A 373 16.42 10.92 15.97
N ARG A 374 17.59 11.40 15.54
CA ARG A 374 17.73 12.67 14.81
C ARG A 374 16.92 12.69 13.52
N ARG A 375 16.86 11.57 12.78
CA ARG A 375 16.00 11.45 11.58
C ARG A 375 14.52 11.63 11.95
N ARG A 376 14.05 10.96 13.00
CA ARG A 376 12.65 11.05 13.46
C ARG A 376 12.28 12.43 13.98
N GLN A 377 13.22 13.11 14.64
CA GLN A 377 13.05 14.51 15.03
C GLN A 377 12.87 15.43 13.81
N TRP A 378 13.66 15.25 12.74
CA TRP A 378 13.49 16.02 11.51
C TRP A 378 12.19 15.68 10.76
N ASP A 379 11.78 14.41 10.74
CA ASP A 379 10.50 13.99 10.18
C ASP A 379 9.33 14.67 10.94
N ALA A 380 9.42 14.74 12.27
CA ALA A 380 8.44 15.41 13.12
C ALA A 380 8.41 16.92 12.92
N GLU A 381 9.58 17.56 12.84
CA GLU A 381 9.73 18.99 12.58
C GLU A 381 9.12 19.35 11.22
N HIS A 382 9.39 18.55 10.19
CA HIS A 382 8.78 18.71 8.87
C HIS A 382 7.25 18.56 8.94
N ALA A 383 6.75 17.59 9.72
CA ALA A 383 5.33 17.42 9.96
C ALA A 383 4.71 18.46 10.93
N ARG A 384 5.51 19.39 11.47
CA ARG A 384 5.14 20.40 12.47
C ARG A 384 4.57 19.80 13.76
N ILE A 385 5.11 18.65 14.17
CA ILE A 385 4.72 17.90 15.36
C ILE A 385 5.90 17.90 16.34
N ALA A 386 5.62 18.13 17.62
CA ALA A 386 6.63 17.94 18.65
C ALA A 386 6.80 16.44 18.92
N VAL A 387 8.02 15.90 18.78
CA VAL A 387 8.31 14.55 19.27
C VAL A 387 8.17 14.57 20.78
N PRO A 388 7.30 13.74 21.37
CA PRO A 388 7.12 13.75 22.81
C PRO A 388 8.26 12.95 23.46
N GLU A 389 9.39 13.62 23.73
CA GLU A 389 10.61 13.06 24.34
C GLU A 389 10.34 12.27 25.63
N GLN A 390 9.26 12.62 26.34
CA GLN A 390 8.75 11.90 27.52
C GLN A 390 8.46 10.40 27.28
N HIS A 391 8.22 9.99 26.03
CA HIS A 391 7.91 8.61 25.66
C HIS A 391 9.10 7.85 25.07
N LEU A 392 10.25 8.51 24.94
CA LEU A 392 11.51 7.94 24.45
C LEU A 392 12.70 8.24 25.38
N PRO A 393 12.56 8.17 26.72
CA PRO A 393 13.62 8.61 27.62
C PRO A 393 14.90 7.77 27.48
N GLY A 394 14.81 6.45 27.29
CA GLY A 394 15.99 5.61 27.09
C GLY A 394 16.72 5.92 25.78
N VAL A 395 15.97 6.08 24.69
CA VAL A 395 16.53 6.43 23.37
C VAL A 395 17.14 7.83 23.37
N ALA A 396 16.45 8.82 23.98
CA ALA A 396 16.90 10.20 24.03
C ALA A 396 18.16 10.38 24.88
N GLU A 397 18.18 9.82 26.11
CA GLU A 397 19.33 9.94 27.01
C GLU A 397 20.58 9.25 26.42
N LEU A 398 20.43 8.04 25.86
CA LEU A 398 21.55 7.32 25.24
C LEU A 398 22.00 7.96 23.92
N GLY A 399 21.07 8.50 23.13
CA GLY A 399 21.37 9.27 21.93
C GLY A 399 22.16 10.52 22.26
N TRP A 400 21.76 11.25 23.32
CA TRP A 400 22.48 12.41 23.85
C TRP A 400 23.90 12.04 24.29
N ALA A 401 24.06 10.98 25.08
CA ALA A 401 25.38 10.51 25.54
C ALA A 401 26.35 10.23 24.39
N ALA A 402 25.84 9.83 23.21
CA ALA A 402 26.65 9.57 22.03
C ALA A 402 27.15 10.84 21.31
N ILE A 403 26.45 11.97 21.47
CA ILE A 403 26.70 13.22 20.74
C ILE A 403 27.19 14.37 21.63
N SER A 404 26.96 14.31 22.94
CA SER A 404 27.26 15.39 23.90
C SER A 404 28.75 15.67 24.04
N GLY A 405 29.59 14.66 23.82
CA GLY A 405 31.04 14.76 24.04
C GLY A 405 31.41 14.83 25.53
N GLU A 406 30.49 14.45 26.42
CA GLU A 406 30.72 14.41 27.87
C GLU A 406 31.75 13.32 28.24
N ALA A 407 32.56 13.61 29.26
CA ALA A 407 33.63 12.75 29.74
C ALA A 407 33.55 12.61 31.26
N VAL A 408 33.94 11.45 31.78
CA VAL A 408 33.97 11.20 33.23
C VAL A 408 35.34 11.55 33.78
N ALA A 409 35.40 12.31 34.87
CA ALA A 409 36.66 12.60 35.55
C ALA A 409 37.14 11.36 36.33
N ASP A 410 38.35 10.89 36.04
CA ASP A 410 39.07 9.85 36.78
C ASP A 410 40.32 10.48 37.43
N GLY A 411 40.13 11.08 38.61
CA GLY A 411 41.17 11.86 39.27
C GLY A 411 41.53 13.12 38.48
N ALA A 412 42.76 13.20 37.96
CA ALA A 412 43.26 14.34 37.16
C ALA A 412 43.10 14.14 35.63
N ALA A 413 42.65 12.96 35.18
CA ALA A 413 42.48 12.63 33.76
C ALA A 413 41.00 12.56 33.37
N LEU A 414 40.68 12.97 32.14
CA LEU A 414 39.34 12.83 31.56
C LEU A 414 39.25 11.50 30.81
N ASP A 415 38.26 10.68 31.16
CA ASP A 415 37.93 9.44 30.46
C ASP A 415 36.75 9.67 29.50
N ASN A 416 37.05 9.72 28.20
CA ASN A 416 36.08 9.87 27.11
C ASN A 416 35.41 8.53 26.72
N SER A 417 35.65 7.46 27.48
CA SER A 417 35.08 6.15 27.21
C SER A 417 33.57 6.19 27.41
N LEU A 418 32.81 5.99 26.34
CA LEU A 418 31.34 6.05 26.39
C LEU A 418 30.72 5.00 27.33
N ILE A 419 31.42 3.87 27.57
CA ILE A 419 31.02 2.86 28.55
C ILE A 419 31.02 3.39 30.00
N ARG A 420 31.80 4.44 30.29
CA ARG A 420 31.85 5.06 31.63
C ARG A 420 30.73 6.05 31.86
N HIS A 421 30.05 6.48 30.80
CA HIS A 421 29.01 7.49 30.90
C HIS A 421 27.88 6.97 31.81
N PRO A 422 27.41 7.75 32.81
CA PRO A 422 26.49 7.27 33.85
C PRO A 422 25.13 6.82 33.30
N VAL A 423 24.74 7.31 32.12
CA VAL A 423 23.51 6.91 31.42
C VAL A 423 23.65 5.54 30.71
N VAL A 424 24.88 5.10 30.40
CA VAL A 424 25.14 3.88 29.63
C VAL A 424 25.13 2.67 30.56
N GLU A 425 23.93 2.29 30.97
CA GLU A 425 23.69 1.15 31.86
C GLU A 425 22.88 0.03 31.18
N PRO A 426 23.05 -1.24 31.57
CA PRO A 426 22.29 -2.37 31.01
C PRO A 426 20.77 -2.17 31.00
N ALA A 427 20.22 -1.59 32.07
CA ALA A 427 18.78 -1.33 32.17
C ALA A 427 18.30 -0.31 31.13
N ARG A 428 19.09 0.75 30.88
CA ARG A 428 18.78 1.81 29.90
C ARG A 428 18.94 1.31 28.47
N LEU A 429 19.96 0.49 28.19
CA LEU A 429 20.12 -0.17 26.89
C LEU A 429 18.93 -1.09 26.57
N GLY A 430 18.50 -1.90 27.56
CA GLY A 430 17.31 -2.76 27.43
C GLY A 430 16.01 -1.97 27.31
N GLN A 431 15.91 -0.80 27.95
CA GLN A 431 14.78 0.11 27.81
C GLN A 431 14.71 0.73 26.40
N ALA A 432 15.83 1.26 25.89
CA ALA A 432 15.88 1.84 24.55
C ALA A 432 15.52 0.82 23.46
N ALA A 433 15.94 -0.44 23.62
CA ALA A 433 15.53 -1.52 22.71
C ALA A 433 14.00 -1.73 22.71
N ARG A 434 13.34 -1.67 23.87
CA ARG A 434 11.87 -1.77 23.96
C ARG A 434 11.17 -0.53 23.39
N GLU A 435 11.73 0.66 23.61
CA GLU A 435 11.20 1.92 23.10
C GLU A 435 11.22 1.97 21.56
N LEU A 436 12.32 1.51 20.94
CA LEU A 436 12.45 1.36 19.48
C LEU A 436 11.32 0.52 18.87
N GLU A 437 11.04 -0.65 19.48
CA GLU A 437 9.97 -1.56 19.04
C GLU A 437 8.58 -0.96 19.32
N ALA A 438 8.34 -0.46 20.54
CA ALA A 438 7.02 -0.02 20.98
C ALA A 438 6.53 1.27 20.28
N GLN A 439 7.44 2.18 19.98
CA GLN A 439 7.14 3.46 19.31
C GLN A 439 7.28 3.38 17.79
N GLU A 440 7.53 2.18 17.25
CA GLU A 440 7.66 1.94 15.81
C GLU A 440 8.68 2.89 15.13
N LEU A 441 9.83 3.13 15.77
CA LEU A 441 10.87 4.05 15.26
C LEU A 441 11.49 3.57 13.94
N GLU A 442 11.21 2.34 13.51
CA GLU A 442 11.54 1.82 12.18
C GLU A 442 10.82 2.53 11.02
N TYR A 443 9.65 3.14 11.26
CA TYR A 443 8.91 3.83 10.22
C TYR A 443 9.22 5.32 10.17
N ASP A 444 9.53 5.81 8.98
CA ASP A 444 9.60 7.23 8.70
C ASP A 444 8.21 7.82 8.41
N LEU A 445 8.15 9.15 8.36
CA LEU A 445 6.93 9.89 8.08
C LEU A 445 7.26 11.08 7.18
N ALA A 446 6.56 11.15 6.05
CA ALA A 446 6.49 12.33 5.21
C ALA A 446 5.04 12.83 5.17
N THR A 447 4.85 14.13 5.26
CA THR A 447 3.53 14.78 5.23
C THR A 447 3.53 15.89 4.19
N GLU A 448 2.34 16.36 3.82
CA GLU A 448 2.21 17.57 3.02
C GLU A 448 1.71 18.72 3.89
N ASP A 449 2.44 19.82 3.85
CA ASP A 449 2.19 21.02 4.67
C ASP A 449 0.99 21.83 4.17
N ASN A 450 0.70 21.80 2.87
CA ASN A 450 -0.35 22.59 2.25
C ASN A 450 -0.89 21.88 1.01
N PRO A 451 -1.75 20.85 1.17
CA PRO A 451 -2.36 20.19 0.04
C PRO A 451 -3.12 21.23 -0.79
N THR A 452 -2.90 21.23 -2.11
CA THR A 452 -3.81 21.98 -2.98
C THR A 452 -5.20 21.37 -2.85
N SER A 453 -6.23 22.20 -3.01
CA SER A 453 -7.57 21.85 -2.55
C SER A 453 -8.03 20.47 -3.04
N ASN A 454 -7.73 20.05 -4.27
CA ASN A 454 -8.09 18.76 -4.87
C ASN A 454 -6.90 17.87 -5.26
N GLN A 455 -5.66 18.29 -4.96
CA GLN A 455 -4.45 17.53 -5.27
C GLN A 455 -3.44 17.66 -4.14
N ALA A 456 -2.87 16.54 -3.74
CA ALA A 456 -1.93 16.44 -2.65
C ALA A 456 -0.72 15.64 -3.10
N SER A 457 0.47 16.03 -2.65
CA SER A 457 1.73 15.37 -2.98
C SER A 457 2.59 15.15 -1.75
N VAL A 458 3.12 13.95 -1.62
CA VAL A 458 4.10 13.60 -0.60
C VAL A 458 5.38 13.13 -1.26
N TYR A 459 6.49 13.71 -0.81
CA TYR A 459 7.82 13.40 -1.30
C TYR A 459 8.61 12.64 -0.25
N TRP A 460 9.13 11.48 -0.63
CA TRP A 460 10.03 10.67 0.18
C TRP A 460 11.38 10.53 -0.50
N ARG A 461 12.45 10.68 0.27
CA ARG A 461 13.82 10.54 -0.23
C ARG A 461 14.64 9.67 0.69
N ARG A 462 15.23 8.63 0.12
CA ARG A 462 16.19 7.79 0.83
C ARG A 462 17.52 8.52 1.01
N ARG A 463 18.05 8.51 2.23
CA ARG A 463 19.42 8.93 2.51
C ARG A 463 20.37 7.74 2.39
N ALA A 464 21.57 7.99 1.87
CA ALA A 464 22.45 7.01 1.26
C ALA A 464 22.89 5.88 2.21
N VAL A 465 22.09 4.82 2.31
CA VAL A 465 22.51 3.51 2.79
C VAL A 465 22.24 2.52 1.66
N ARG A 466 23.31 1.89 1.18
CA ARG A 466 23.22 0.85 0.15
C ARG A 466 22.65 -0.41 0.82
N SER A 467 21.35 -0.64 0.68
CA SER A 467 20.80 -1.98 0.89
C SER A 467 21.12 -2.78 -0.37
N LEU A 468 21.95 -3.82 -0.21
CA LEU A 468 22.32 -4.75 -1.28
C LEU A 468 21.23 -5.80 -1.51
N ASP A 469 20.29 -5.91 -0.59
CA ASP A 469 19.20 -6.86 -0.65
C ASP A 469 18.14 -6.32 -1.59
N GLY A 470 17.67 -7.15 -2.52
CA GLY A 470 16.54 -6.88 -3.42
C GLY A 470 15.19 -6.67 -2.72
N ALA A 471 15.23 -6.35 -1.42
CA ALA A 471 14.13 -6.02 -0.56
C ALA A 471 13.26 -4.90 -1.16
N GLN A 472 12.00 -4.90 -0.76
CA GLN A 472 11.05 -3.85 -1.07
C GLN A 472 10.78 -3.07 0.22
N ILE A 473 10.73 -1.76 0.10
CA ILE A 473 10.25 -0.87 1.15
C ILE A 473 8.73 -0.81 1.00
N ARG A 474 8.01 -1.21 2.05
CA ARG A 474 6.56 -1.08 2.10
C ARG A 474 6.22 0.36 2.40
N THR A 475 5.35 0.91 1.58
CA THR A 475 4.84 2.26 1.73
C THR A 475 3.39 2.19 2.13
N ARG A 476 2.96 2.99 3.11
CA ARG A 476 1.54 3.17 3.42
C ARG A 476 1.23 4.65 3.45
N ALA A 477 0.20 5.07 2.74
CA ALA A 477 -0.28 6.43 2.78
C ALA A 477 -1.70 6.48 3.36
N GLY A 478 -1.95 7.45 4.22
CA GLY A 478 -3.30 7.76 4.72
C GLY A 478 -3.75 9.10 4.19
N ILE A 479 -4.92 9.13 3.57
CA ILE A 479 -5.47 10.29 2.87
C ILE A 479 -6.85 10.59 3.45
N LEU A 480 -7.02 11.78 4.01
CA LEU A 480 -8.28 12.22 4.58
C LEU A 480 -8.97 13.23 3.65
N LEU A 481 -10.14 12.85 3.14
CA LEU A 481 -10.95 13.64 2.23
C LEU A 481 -12.10 14.33 2.95
N ARG A 482 -12.45 15.55 2.52
CA ARG A 482 -13.58 16.33 3.04
C ARG A 482 -14.40 16.94 1.92
N ASP A 483 -15.66 17.25 2.23
CA ASP A 483 -16.50 17.99 1.30
C ASP A 483 -16.04 19.46 1.24
N ALA A 484 -15.77 19.92 0.03
CA ALA A 484 -15.37 21.27 -0.27
C ALA A 484 -16.53 22.24 -0.43
N THR A 485 -17.74 21.72 -0.72
CA THR A 485 -18.86 22.56 -1.18
C THR A 485 -19.66 23.10 0.00
N PRO A 486 -19.52 24.38 0.38
CA PRO A 486 -20.31 24.95 1.47
C PRO A 486 -21.80 25.06 1.12
N SER A 487 -22.12 25.13 -0.18
CA SER A 487 -23.47 25.27 -0.71
C SER A 487 -24.31 23.99 -0.63
N SER A 488 -23.70 22.80 -0.60
CA SER A 488 -24.49 21.55 -0.61
C SER A 488 -25.35 21.36 0.66
N PRO A 489 -24.81 21.39 1.89
CA PRO A 489 -25.65 21.19 3.08
C PRO A 489 -26.66 22.33 3.29
N THR A 490 -26.33 23.57 2.88
CA THR A 490 -27.21 24.73 2.98
C THR A 490 -28.36 24.69 1.98
N THR A 491 -28.12 24.26 0.73
CA THR A 491 -29.22 24.06 -0.25
C THR A 491 -30.18 22.95 0.18
N VAL A 492 -29.69 21.84 0.74
CA VAL A 492 -30.54 20.77 1.27
C VAL A 492 -31.32 21.23 2.50
N LEU A 493 -30.70 22.04 3.37
CA LEU A 493 -31.38 22.67 4.49
C LEU A 493 -32.55 23.55 4.01
N LEU A 494 -32.32 24.43 3.03
CA LEU A 494 -33.35 25.29 2.45
C LEU A 494 -34.46 24.47 1.79
N TYR A 495 -34.11 23.37 1.12
CA TYR A 495 -35.07 22.44 0.56
C TYR A 495 -35.95 21.81 1.65
N ALA A 496 -35.36 21.26 2.73
CA ALA A 496 -36.11 20.65 3.82
C ALA A 496 -37.08 21.65 4.50
N LEU A 497 -36.63 22.90 4.69
CA LEU A 497 -37.47 23.98 5.20
C LEU A 497 -38.61 24.32 4.23
N SER A 498 -38.33 24.36 2.92
CA SER A 498 -39.35 24.62 1.90
C SER A 498 -40.41 23.52 1.85
N VAL A 499 -40.00 22.24 1.97
CA VAL A 499 -40.93 21.10 2.02
C VAL A 499 -41.83 21.18 3.27
N ALA A 500 -41.26 21.49 4.43
CA ALA A 500 -42.06 21.69 5.66
C ALA A 500 -43.08 22.82 5.50
N LEU A 501 -42.67 23.94 4.89
CA LEU A 501 -43.55 25.09 4.65
C LEU A 501 -44.69 24.75 3.68
N ILE A 502 -44.41 23.97 2.63
CA ILE A 502 -45.42 23.49 1.67
C ILE A 502 -46.42 22.57 2.37
N ALA A 503 -45.95 21.61 3.18
CA ALA A 503 -46.82 20.71 3.94
C ALA A 503 -47.69 21.48 4.95
N TYR A 504 -47.10 22.43 5.68
CA TYR A 504 -47.81 23.29 6.62
C TYR A 504 -48.87 24.15 5.92
N SER A 505 -48.51 24.83 4.82
CA SER A 505 -49.44 25.68 4.07
C SER A 505 -50.58 24.86 3.47
N ALA A 506 -50.30 23.69 2.88
CA ALA A 506 -51.36 22.81 2.39
C ALA A 506 -52.31 22.36 3.52
N ALA A 507 -51.77 22.08 4.71
CA ALA A 507 -52.56 21.73 5.89
C ALA A 507 -53.43 22.89 6.39
N THR A 508 -52.89 24.11 6.47
CA THR A 508 -53.65 25.29 6.92
C THR A 508 -54.73 25.68 5.92
N PHE A 509 -54.46 25.59 4.61
CA PHE A 509 -55.46 25.81 3.56
C PHE A 509 -56.57 24.76 3.59
N ALA A 510 -56.24 23.49 3.78
CA ALA A 510 -57.23 22.41 3.85
C ALA A 510 -58.05 22.41 5.16
N GLY A 511 -57.46 22.87 6.28
CA GLY A 511 -58.11 22.95 7.59
C GLY A 511 -58.78 24.28 7.91
N HIS A 512 -58.57 25.33 7.10
CA HIS A 512 -58.98 26.72 7.36
C HIS A 512 -58.59 27.25 8.74
N HIS A 513 -57.47 26.77 9.30
CA HIS A 513 -57.02 27.12 10.64
C HIS A 513 -55.49 27.22 10.68
N PHE A 514 -54.96 28.15 11.47
CA PHE A 514 -53.52 28.33 11.68
C PHE A 514 -52.82 27.12 12.33
N TRP A 515 -53.57 26.29 13.09
CA TRP A 515 -53.05 25.08 13.74
C TRP A 515 -53.81 23.85 13.23
N PRO A 516 -53.37 23.24 12.11
CA PRO A 516 -54.17 22.28 11.38
C PRO A 516 -54.08 20.83 11.91
N TYR A 517 -53.36 20.59 13.00
CA TYR A 517 -52.98 19.22 13.40
C TYR A 517 -53.86 18.59 14.47
N TRP A 518 -54.36 19.38 15.44
CA TRP A 518 -55.15 18.88 16.58
C TRP A 518 -56.32 19.80 16.94
N GLY A 519 -57.32 19.26 17.64
CA GLY A 519 -58.47 20.01 18.13
C GLY A 519 -59.50 20.36 17.05
N ALA A 520 -60.24 21.45 17.25
CA ALA A 520 -61.31 21.90 16.34
C ALA A 520 -60.78 22.32 14.95
N GLY A 521 -59.49 22.63 14.83
CA GLY A 521 -58.83 23.02 13.59
C GLY A 521 -58.15 21.88 12.82
N ALA A 522 -58.30 20.62 13.25
CA ALA A 522 -57.65 19.48 12.59
C ALA A 522 -58.10 19.33 11.12
N VAL A 523 -57.15 19.12 10.19
CA VAL A 523 -57.45 18.98 8.75
C VAL A 523 -58.50 17.90 8.50
N ARG A 524 -59.56 18.27 7.79
CA ARG A 524 -60.60 17.35 7.33
C ARG A 524 -60.88 17.64 5.86
N LEU A 525 -60.47 16.74 4.97
CA LEU A 525 -60.84 16.83 3.56
C LEU A 525 -62.36 16.61 3.46
N ARG A 526 -63.10 17.69 3.20
CA ARG A 526 -64.55 17.65 2.98
C ARG A 526 -64.81 17.15 1.55
N ALA A 527 -65.52 16.03 1.42
CA ALA A 527 -65.92 15.45 0.14
C ALA A 527 -66.93 16.31 -0.68
N SER A 528 -67.30 17.52 -0.23
CA SER A 528 -68.48 18.24 -0.72
C SER A 528 -68.23 19.68 -1.18
N SER A 529 -67.01 20.05 -1.57
CA SER A 529 -66.72 21.36 -2.17
C SER A 529 -66.14 21.15 -3.57
N ALA A 530 -66.85 21.61 -4.60
CA ALA A 530 -66.47 21.49 -6.02
C ALA A 530 -65.11 22.12 -6.38
N SER A 531 -64.44 22.80 -5.44
CA SER A 531 -63.14 23.47 -5.61
C SER A 531 -61.93 22.73 -5.05
N ASN A 532 -62.10 21.69 -4.22
CA ASN A 532 -60.98 20.99 -3.57
C ASN A 532 -60.87 19.54 -4.07
N SER A 533 -60.47 19.37 -5.33
CA SER A 533 -60.15 18.06 -5.88
C SER A 533 -58.87 17.50 -5.22
N PRO A 534 -58.92 16.36 -4.49
CA PRO A 534 -57.76 15.78 -3.81
C PRO A 534 -56.61 15.46 -4.78
N GLY A 535 -56.92 15.17 -6.05
CA GLY A 535 -55.93 15.01 -7.12
C GLY A 535 -55.08 16.26 -7.38
N ALA A 536 -55.66 17.47 -7.29
CA ALA A 536 -54.91 18.71 -7.45
C ALA A 536 -53.94 18.95 -6.28
N LEU A 537 -54.37 18.61 -5.06
CA LEU A 537 -53.53 18.72 -3.87
C LEU A 537 -52.37 17.71 -3.91
N ILE A 538 -52.63 16.46 -4.29
CA ILE A 538 -51.59 15.44 -4.53
C ILE A 538 -50.61 15.92 -5.61
N ALA A 539 -51.11 16.49 -6.72
CA ALA A 539 -50.27 17.00 -7.80
C ALA A 539 -49.32 18.10 -7.30
N VAL A 540 -49.81 19.08 -6.53
CA VAL A 540 -48.95 20.14 -5.97
C VAL A 540 -47.93 19.59 -4.98
N LEU A 541 -48.35 18.70 -4.09
CA LEU A 541 -47.50 18.13 -3.03
C LEU A 541 -46.42 17.17 -3.56
N LEU A 542 -46.58 16.61 -4.76
CA LEU A 542 -45.54 15.81 -5.42
C LEU A 542 -44.70 16.64 -6.40
N LEU A 543 -45.34 17.50 -7.20
CA LEU A 543 -44.67 18.20 -8.30
C LEU A 543 -43.74 19.30 -7.81
N VAL A 544 -44.16 20.11 -6.82
CA VAL A 544 -43.31 21.20 -6.32
C VAL A 544 -42.10 20.65 -5.53
N PRO A 545 -42.25 19.76 -4.54
CA PRO A 545 -41.11 19.14 -3.87
C PRO A 545 -40.26 18.28 -4.82
N GLY A 546 -40.88 17.55 -5.74
CA GLY A 546 -40.19 16.74 -6.75
C GLY A 546 -39.34 17.59 -7.69
N PHE A 547 -39.85 18.74 -8.14
CA PHE A 547 -39.08 19.68 -8.97
C PHE A 547 -37.89 20.26 -8.19
N LEU A 548 -38.10 20.70 -6.95
CA LEU A 548 -37.02 21.22 -6.10
C LEU A 548 -35.95 20.15 -5.84
N TYR A 549 -36.34 18.90 -5.59
CA TYR A 549 -35.40 17.80 -5.41
C TYR A 549 -34.55 17.53 -6.66
N SER A 550 -35.16 17.56 -7.86
CA SER A 550 -34.43 17.33 -9.12
C SER A 550 -33.33 18.36 -9.40
N ARG A 551 -33.40 19.54 -8.75
CA ARG A 551 -32.43 20.62 -8.87
C ARG A 551 -31.35 20.59 -7.78
N LEU A 552 -31.43 19.67 -6.82
CA LEU A 552 -30.42 19.55 -5.78
C LEU A 552 -29.14 18.93 -6.38
N PRO A 553 -27.95 19.51 -6.11
CA PRO A 553 -26.67 18.95 -6.54
C PRO A 553 -26.28 17.76 -5.65
N LEU A 554 -27.01 16.65 -5.77
CA LEU A 554 -26.76 15.41 -5.03
C LEU A 554 -25.78 14.54 -5.82
N PRO A 555 -24.58 14.26 -5.29
CA PRO A 555 -23.61 13.39 -5.96
C PRO A 555 -24.10 11.93 -6.00
N ASP A 556 -23.56 11.16 -6.94
CA ASP A 556 -23.88 9.74 -7.07
C ASP A 556 -23.54 8.98 -5.78
N ARG A 557 -24.36 8.00 -5.39
CA ARG A 557 -24.11 7.15 -4.20
C ARG A 557 -22.82 6.36 -4.26
N HIS A 558 -22.35 6.07 -5.47
CA HIS A 558 -21.13 5.31 -5.66
C HIS A 558 -19.88 6.18 -5.67
N SER A 559 -20.01 7.51 -5.73
CA SER A 559 -18.87 8.45 -5.66
C SER A 559 -18.37 8.67 -4.23
N VAL A 560 -17.14 9.18 -4.10
CA VAL A 560 -16.59 9.64 -2.81
C VAL A 560 -17.40 10.83 -2.26
N ALA A 561 -17.77 11.81 -3.09
CA ALA A 561 -18.67 12.90 -2.70
C ALA A 561 -20.02 12.38 -2.19
N GLY A 562 -20.54 11.30 -2.78
CA GLY A 562 -21.75 10.57 -2.34
C GLY A 562 -21.71 10.15 -0.88
N HIS A 563 -20.55 9.71 -0.41
CA HIS A 563 -20.31 9.27 0.97
C HIS A 563 -20.10 10.46 1.92
N LEU A 564 -19.36 11.48 1.48
CA LEU A 564 -19.18 12.72 2.23
C LEU A 564 -20.50 13.47 2.43
N ARG A 565 -21.41 13.38 1.47
CA ARG A 565 -22.75 14.02 1.51
C ARG A 565 -23.88 13.07 1.87
N ALA A 566 -23.58 11.93 2.51
CA ALA A 566 -24.59 10.94 2.86
C ALA A 566 -25.69 11.49 3.78
N LEU A 567 -25.33 12.35 4.75
CA LEU A 567 -26.31 12.95 5.66
C LEU A 567 -27.24 13.95 4.95
N PRO A 568 -26.74 14.95 4.17
CA PRO A 568 -27.60 15.76 3.30
C PRO A 568 -28.49 14.94 2.37
N ARG A 569 -27.95 13.88 1.76
CA ARG A 569 -28.75 13.00 0.89
C ARG A 569 -29.85 12.31 1.67
N LEU A 570 -29.56 11.75 2.84
CA LEU A 570 -30.55 11.10 3.68
C LEU A 570 -31.67 12.07 4.07
N VAL A 571 -31.34 13.31 4.44
CA VAL A 571 -32.33 14.35 4.74
C VAL A 571 -33.22 14.62 3.52
N ALA A 572 -32.66 14.76 2.33
CA ALA A 572 -33.44 14.98 1.11
C ALA A 572 -34.39 13.81 0.79
N HIS A 573 -33.93 12.56 0.94
CA HIS A 573 -34.77 11.37 0.73
C HIS A 573 -35.87 11.24 1.78
N VAL A 574 -35.58 11.54 3.04
CA VAL A 574 -36.57 11.56 4.13
C VAL A 574 -37.65 12.61 3.86
N CYS A 575 -37.29 13.79 3.35
CA CYS A 575 -38.24 14.84 3.00
C CYS A 575 -39.20 14.39 1.88
N ILE A 576 -38.70 13.78 0.80
CA ILE A 576 -39.58 13.26 -0.26
C ILE A 576 -40.43 12.10 0.25
N GLY A 577 -39.83 11.17 1.02
CA GLY A 577 -40.55 10.04 1.58
C GLY A 577 -41.72 10.48 2.45
N ALA A 578 -41.53 11.51 3.28
CA ALA A 578 -42.60 12.10 4.09
C ALA A 578 -43.72 12.69 3.21
N MET A 579 -43.37 13.38 2.13
CA MET A 579 -44.37 13.91 1.17
C MET A 579 -45.11 12.83 0.41
N ALA A 580 -44.43 11.76 -0.01
CA ALA A 580 -45.04 10.62 -0.68
C ALA A 580 -46.00 9.86 0.24
N LEU A 581 -45.63 9.68 1.51
CA LEU A 581 -46.51 9.08 2.52
C LEU A 581 -47.76 9.92 2.78
N LEU A 582 -47.61 11.24 2.84
CA LEU A 582 -48.75 12.16 2.95
C LEU A 582 -49.69 12.03 1.74
N CYS A 583 -49.14 12.02 0.52
CA CYS A 583 -49.94 11.86 -0.70
C CYS A 583 -50.65 10.50 -0.75
N ALA A 584 -49.98 9.43 -0.30
CA ALA A 584 -50.59 8.10 -0.19
C ALA A 584 -51.74 8.08 0.83
N ALA A 585 -51.59 8.76 1.97
CA ALA A 585 -52.65 8.88 2.98
C ALA A 585 -53.88 9.66 2.46
N ILE A 586 -53.65 10.67 1.61
CA ILE A 586 -54.72 11.42 0.94
C ILE A 586 -55.39 10.55 -0.14
N ALA A 587 -54.61 9.84 -0.95
CA ALA A 587 -55.12 8.99 -2.02
C ALA A 587 -55.91 7.77 -1.51
N ALA A 588 -55.52 7.22 -0.35
CA ALA A 588 -56.18 6.10 0.29
C ALA A 588 -57.48 6.46 1.03
N ASP A 589 -57.92 7.73 0.96
CA ASP A 589 -59.06 8.27 1.72
C ASP A 589 -59.02 7.86 3.20
N SER A 590 -57.82 7.96 3.79
CA SER A 590 -57.56 7.47 5.15
C SER A 590 -58.46 8.14 6.18
N ALA A 591 -58.82 7.39 7.23
CA ALA A 591 -59.77 7.84 8.24
C ALA A 591 -59.46 9.25 8.79
N ARG A 592 -60.51 9.99 9.17
CA ARG A 592 -60.44 11.39 9.65
C ARG A 592 -59.43 11.64 10.79
N SER A 593 -59.01 10.60 11.50
CA SER A 593 -57.98 10.64 12.56
C SER A 593 -56.54 10.50 12.05
N VAL A 594 -56.33 9.88 10.89
CA VAL A 594 -55.00 9.58 10.32
C VAL A 594 -54.44 10.76 9.53
N LEU A 595 -55.30 11.49 8.83
CA LEU A 595 -54.90 12.60 7.98
C LEU A 595 -54.19 13.76 8.73
N PRO A 596 -54.66 14.24 9.89
CA PRO A 596 -53.96 15.29 10.65
C PRO A 596 -52.59 14.82 11.16
N VAL A 597 -52.46 13.53 11.49
CA VAL A 597 -51.19 12.91 11.90
C VAL A 597 -50.23 12.85 10.71
N ALA A 598 -50.70 12.49 9.52
CA ALA A 598 -49.90 12.45 8.30
C ALA A 598 -49.37 13.85 7.93
N PHE A 599 -50.21 14.89 7.98
CA PHE A 599 -49.78 16.28 7.78
C PHE A 599 -48.80 16.74 8.86
N GLY A 600 -49.05 16.38 10.13
CA GLY A 600 -48.14 16.68 11.23
C GLY A 600 -46.75 16.08 11.01
N LEU A 601 -46.69 14.80 10.62
CA LEU A 601 -45.44 14.11 10.29
C LEU A 601 -44.76 14.74 9.06
N ALA A 602 -45.49 15.08 8.01
CA ALA A 602 -44.94 15.71 6.81
C ALA A 602 -44.33 17.10 7.05
N THR A 603 -44.75 17.81 8.10
CA THR A 603 -44.16 19.09 8.50
C THR A 603 -43.02 18.91 9.51
N VAL A 604 -43.20 18.06 10.52
CA VAL A 604 -42.22 17.88 11.62
C VAL A 604 -40.98 17.11 11.15
N VAL A 605 -41.15 16.07 10.31
CA VAL A 605 -40.03 15.23 9.87
C VAL A 605 -38.99 16.03 9.07
N PRO A 606 -39.34 16.86 8.06
CA PRO A 606 -38.37 17.71 7.38
C PRO A 606 -37.73 18.76 8.28
N LEU A 607 -38.45 19.33 9.25
CA LEU A 607 -37.89 20.27 10.23
C LEU A 607 -36.84 19.61 11.14
N LEU A 608 -37.15 18.43 11.68
CA LEU A 608 -36.20 17.65 12.48
C LEU A 608 -34.99 17.22 11.64
N ALA A 609 -35.21 16.84 10.39
CA ALA A 609 -34.13 16.49 9.46
C ALA A 609 -33.25 17.70 9.10
N ALA A 610 -33.84 18.90 8.97
CA ALA A 610 -33.13 20.15 8.76
C ALA A 610 -32.22 20.51 9.96
N ILE A 611 -32.71 20.32 11.19
CA ILE A 611 -31.92 20.55 12.42
C ILE A 611 -30.63 19.71 12.44
N ALA A 612 -30.66 18.48 11.90
CA ALA A 612 -29.47 17.63 11.81
C ALA A 612 -28.36 18.19 10.90
N LEU A 613 -28.67 19.13 10.00
CA LEU A 613 -27.72 19.78 9.08
C LEU A 613 -27.16 21.10 9.62
N VAL A 614 -27.69 21.62 10.73
CA VAL A 614 -27.37 22.95 11.25
C VAL A 614 -25.91 23.01 11.74
N PRO A 615 -25.09 23.98 11.26
CA PRO A 615 -23.66 24.07 11.55
C PRO A 615 -23.25 23.99 13.03
N PRO A 616 -23.91 24.66 14.01
CA PRO A 616 -23.55 24.54 15.43
C PRO A 616 -23.79 23.16 16.05
N ILE A 617 -24.74 22.37 15.52
CA ILE A 617 -24.98 20.99 15.95
C ILE A 617 -23.93 20.07 15.31
N ARG A 618 -23.67 20.27 14.01
CA ARG A 618 -22.61 19.57 13.27
C ARG A 618 -21.23 19.85 13.88
N SER A 619 -20.98 21.09 14.30
CA SER A 619 -19.74 21.52 14.93
C SER A 619 -19.65 21.11 16.39
N ALA A 620 -20.76 21.04 17.15
CA ALA A 620 -20.76 20.44 18.48
C ALA A 620 -20.43 18.94 18.46
N TRP A 621 -20.86 18.23 17.40
CA TRP A 621 -20.47 16.83 17.15
C TRP A 621 -19.04 16.69 16.60
N SER A 622 -18.45 17.80 16.13
CA SER A 622 -17.07 17.87 15.62
C SER A 622 -16.13 18.76 16.47
N ARG A 623 -16.53 19.18 17.68
CA ARG A 623 -15.73 19.98 18.62
C ARG A 623 -14.73 19.03 19.30
N ARG A 624 -13.44 19.32 19.42
CA ARG A 624 -12.66 20.57 19.40
C ARG A 624 -11.46 20.37 18.47
N ARG A 625 -10.97 21.42 17.82
CA ARG A 625 -9.71 21.43 17.08
C ARG A 625 -8.72 22.33 17.81
N ASP A 626 -7.77 21.70 18.48
CA ASP A 626 -6.54 22.33 18.96
C ASP A 626 -5.44 21.95 17.94
N PRO A 627 -4.53 22.86 17.54
CA PRO A 627 -3.37 22.51 16.72
C PRO A 627 -2.45 21.45 17.36
N ARG A 628 -2.62 21.17 18.67
CA ARG A 628 -2.00 20.01 19.36
C ARG A 628 -2.60 18.64 18.99
N GLN A 629 -3.68 18.57 18.21
CA GLN A 629 -4.35 17.34 17.80
C GLN A 629 -3.96 16.84 16.40
N ASP A 630 -3.04 17.53 15.72
CA ASP A 630 -2.57 17.09 14.40
C ASP A 630 -1.85 15.75 14.45
N ALA A 631 -1.12 15.49 15.54
CA ALA A 631 -0.48 14.22 15.84
C ALA A 631 -1.51 13.10 16.10
N GLU A 632 -2.56 13.41 16.87
CA GLU A 632 -3.64 12.47 17.19
C GLU A 632 -4.44 12.11 15.91
N GLU A 633 -4.76 13.08 15.05
CA GLU A 633 -5.44 12.83 13.77
C GLU A 633 -4.58 11.95 12.85
N LEU A 634 -3.26 12.18 12.78
CA LEU A 634 -2.34 11.34 12.01
C LEU A 634 -2.24 9.92 12.58
N HIS A 635 -2.11 9.77 13.89
CA HIS A 635 -2.09 8.47 14.54
C HIS A 635 -3.39 7.69 14.30
N LEU A 636 -4.55 8.37 14.41
CA LEU A 636 -5.86 7.78 14.09
C LEU A 636 -5.97 7.34 12.63
N MET A 637 -5.33 8.05 11.69
CA MET A 637 -5.27 7.66 10.29
C MET A 637 -4.29 6.48 10.03
N GLY A 638 -3.36 6.22 10.95
CA GLY A 638 -2.41 5.09 10.89
C GLY A 638 -0.93 5.48 10.75
N ALA A 639 -0.56 6.72 11.09
CA ALA A 639 0.83 7.15 11.22
C ALA A 639 1.57 6.37 12.33
N PRO A 640 2.92 6.39 12.36
CA PRO A 640 3.71 5.68 13.36
C PRO A 640 3.41 6.11 14.81
N HIS A 641 3.67 5.22 15.78
CA HIS A 641 3.39 5.49 17.19
C HIS A 641 4.22 6.63 17.80
N TRP A 642 5.46 6.82 17.34
CA TRP A 642 6.32 7.91 17.82
C TRP A 642 5.75 9.31 17.58
N VAL A 643 4.75 9.47 16.69
CA VAL A 643 4.11 10.75 16.34
C VAL A 643 3.25 11.30 17.49
N ASP A 644 2.47 10.44 18.15
CA ASP A 644 1.59 10.83 19.28
C ASP A 644 2.22 10.47 20.64
N GLY A 645 3.27 9.64 20.65
CA GLY A 645 3.99 9.21 21.85
C GLY A 645 3.23 8.22 22.72
N ARG A 646 1.90 8.14 22.58
CA ARG A 646 1.02 7.30 23.40
C ARG A 646 1.21 5.78 23.23
N GLY A 647 2.20 5.34 22.45
CA GLY A 647 2.58 3.93 22.32
C GLY A 647 1.38 3.01 22.08
N THR A 648 1.38 1.82 22.69
CA THR A 648 0.29 0.84 22.61
C THR A 648 -0.98 1.22 23.38
N SER A 649 -1.17 2.49 23.74
CA SER A 649 -2.42 2.92 24.39
C SER A 649 -3.62 2.55 23.52
N LYS A 650 -4.73 2.20 24.16
CA LYS A 650 -5.95 1.63 23.54
C LYS A 650 -6.69 2.59 22.59
N GLN A 651 -6.08 3.66 22.09
CA GLN A 651 -6.69 4.49 21.06
C GLN A 651 -6.76 3.70 19.76
N ARG A 652 -7.97 3.26 19.45
CA ARG A 652 -8.27 2.42 18.30
C ARG A 652 -8.10 3.26 17.03
N ARG A 653 -7.10 2.91 16.20
CA ARG A 653 -6.94 3.47 14.84
C ARG A 653 -8.27 3.44 14.11
N ARG A 654 -8.56 4.49 13.36
CA ARG A 654 -9.79 4.61 12.59
C ARG A 654 -9.78 3.54 11.50
N THR A 655 -10.89 2.81 11.36
CA THR A 655 -11.05 1.90 10.22
C THR A 655 -11.16 2.72 8.93
N PRO A 656 -10.29 2.50 7.93
CA PRO A 656 -10.36 3.21 6.65
C PRO A 656 -11.65 2.86 5.90
N ASP A 657 -12.16 3.82 5.15
CA ASP A 657 -13.37 3.68 4.35
C ASP A 657 -13.09 2.95 3.01
N ALA A 658 -11.83 3.02 2.53
CA ALA A 658 -11.29 2.21 1.44
C ALA A 658 -9.78 1.92 1.65
N ILE A 659 -9.35 0.71 1.30
CA ILE A 659 -7.94 0.29 1.27
C ILE A 659 -7.61 -0.13 -0.16
N PHE A 660 -6.63 0.55 -0.76
CA PHE A 660 -6.08 0.24 -2.07
C PHE A 660 -4.69 -0.35 -1.92
N SER A 661 -4.42 -1.49 -2.54
CA SER A 661 -3.10 -2.13 -2.53
C SER A 661 -2.52 -2.22 -3.94
N SER A 662 -1.24 -1.87 -4.06
CA SER A 662 -0.43 -2.04 -5.27
C SER A 662 0.06 -3.47 -5.46
N SER A 663 0.28 -4.19 -4.35
CA SER A 663 0.69 -5.57 -4.29
C SER A 663 -0.57 -6.40 -4.14
N GLY A 664 -0.94 -7.16 -5.17
CA GLY A 664 -2.09 -8.05 -5.11
C GLY A 664 -1.90 -9.25 -4.18
N SER A 665 -1.22 -9.08 -3.03
CA SER A 665 -1.25 -10.04 -1.93
C SER A 665 -2.67 -10.09 -1.40
N LEU A 666 -3.45 -10.98 -2.01
CA LEU A 666 -4.60 -11.57 -1.35
C LEU A 666 -4.08 -12.11 -0.01
N SER A 667 -4.62 -11.54 1.07
CA SER A 667 -4.57 -12.08 2.43
C SER A 667 -4.74 -13.59 2.47
#